data_AF-A0A933VS39-F1
#
_entry.id   AF-A0A933VS39-F1
#
_cell.length_a   1.000
_cell.length_b   1.000
_cell.length_c   1.000
_cell.angle_alpha   90.00
_cell.angle_beta   90.00
_cell.angle_gamma   90.00
#
_symmetry.space_group_name_H-M   'P 1'
#
loop_
_entity.id
_entity.type
_entity.pdbx_description
1 polymer ?
#
loop_
_entity_poly.entity_id
_entity_poly.type
_entity_poly.pdbx_seq_one_letter_code
_entity_poly.pdbx_strand_id
1 'polypeptide(L)'
;MCGIVGYVGPRAAQALLLEGLRKLEYRGYDSAGVSLIAGGEIASVRAVGNLDHLVEAVHRAQRDGGAAGVATREPTTGIGHTRWATHGRVNESNAHPHFDTTNRVHVVVNGIVENYLVLKRRLEAEGAAFTSETDAEVIAHLVSHHLRRTGSLPDAVRAAFAELEGHYAFVAMALDEPELLVGARQECPLVVGRGDGETFLASAIPAFLRHTRRVQFIENGELVAITPEGATFLTPDGGIVEREVVTVDWDEDTAEKGGYETFMLKEIHEQADAVAETIADRTIREDGVDLAEEAAFDEALLHGVDRIVVVACGTSYHAGLIGRYAIEEWARVPVEMDVASEYRYRNPVVGPRDLVIGITQSGETADTLAAMRLARERGARVLAVTNVMGSQATREADGVLYTRAGLEIGVAATKTFVCQVAVMYLLGLRLAELRGTLGLEDRCRLVAELKRVPHEIAEPLAGLDVDAIAERHAAQGFFLYLGRHVGLPVALEGALKLKEISYIPTDAYAAGEMKHGPIALLDESTPVVVVVTDSPVRDKVVSNIQEVRARGAHVIAVASEGDVEIDQHAEEVIRVPALDWMLQPLLAVIPLQAVHRRRARLRRRARAARPAPRRPLLRQGGGRQGAGARRVVLAGHRGRQRRRRAARGAARGPRRARGGGRGVADAHRHDGGRGRGGPVTSILDPLPTAEEMRATDRWAIEERGIPGIELMERAGAGLARVVAEVAPEGLVVVVCGGGNNGGDGYVAARLLRAAGREVDVLWTKDPAELQGDARTMAQRLAGDAPRPFGGALPAGAAVVVDALLGTGFSGAPRGPVAEAIAAINAAGVPAVAVDVPSGVDATTGEVAGGAVRAVATATFAAAKPGLWIHPGKEHAGAVEVVDIGIPEGAPVRPGHGLITTRALGAYPHRGPASTKFESGHVLVAGGSRGLTGAVCLAAMAAMRAGAGYVTACVPPELNDVFEVKLTEVMTRDLEAVLEATERGGALVLGPGMGREEERQAFARDVARRAAVPLVLDADGLNAHAGHLEDLAQRTAPTVLTPHGGELARLLDTDSDAVRARRLHHAREAARRSGAIVVLKGDDTLVCEPGGRVGISRGDAPALATAGTGDVLSGVLGALLAKDLAPFDAACAAVALHAEAGRRAAVVLDGPDGVIASDVIDELPGALAG
;
A
#
# COMPACT_ATOMS: atom_id res chain seq x y z
N MET A 1 -1.80 -11.67 -14.96
CA MET A 1 -1.63 -12.53 -16.16
C MET A 1 -2.27 -11.78 -17.31
N CYS A 2 -1.57 -11.59 -18.43
CA CYS A 2 -2.05 -10.96 -19.67
C CYS A 2 -1.41 -11.72 -20.86
N GLY A 3 -1.89 -11.52 -22.09
CA GLY A 3 -1.37 -12.19 -23.28
C GLY A 3 -0.73 -11.21 -24.27
N ILE A 4 0.50 -11.48 -24.72
CA ILE A 4 1.18 -10.79 -25.83
C ILE A 4 1.34 -11.74 -27.02
N VAL A 5 1.07 -11.24 -28.23
CA VAL A 5 1.46 -11.86 -29.51
C VAL A 5 2.01 -10.78 -30.45
N GLY A 6 3.11 -11.05 -31.11
CA GLY A 6 3.70 -10.25 -32.18
C GLY A 6 4.12 -11.16 -33.33
N TYR A 7 4.06 -10.62 -34.55
CA TYR A 7 4.39 -11.36 -35.77
C TYR A 7 5.05 -10.45 -36.80
N VAL A 8 6.08 -11.00 -37.46
CA VAL A 8 6.77 -10.39 -38.60
C VAL A 8 6.99 -11.48 -39.66
N GLY A 9 6.50 -11.28 -40.88
CA GLY A 9 6.69 -12.25 -41.97
C GLY A 9 5.84 -11.94 -43.20
N PRO A 10 5.76 -12.81 -44.20
CA PRO A 10 5.13 -12.50 -45.48
C PRO A 10 3.59 -12.57 -45.46
N ARG A 11 3.00 -13.28 -44.49
CA ARG A 11 1.54 -13.48 -44.36
C ARG A 11 0.85 -12.29 -43.66
N ALA A 12 -0.46 -12.19 -43.82
CA ALA A 12 -1.28 -11.17 -43.16
C ALA A 12 -1.24 -11.33 -41.63
N ALA A 13 -0.65 -10.35 -40.95
CA ALA A 13 -0.46 -10.36 -39.51
C ALA A 13 -1.79 -10.40 -38.74
N GLN A 14 -2.84 -9.71 -39.24
CA GLN A 14 -4.12 -9.58 -38.55
C GLN A 14 -4.73 -10.94 -38.16
N ALA A 15 -4.79 -11.90 -39.09
CA ALA A 15 -5.40 -13.20 -38.84
C ALA A 15 -4.60 -14.00 -37.80
N LEU A 16 -3.27 -13.97 -37.91
CA LEU A 16 -2.36 -14.68 -37.01
C LEU A 16 -2.38 -14.11 -35.59
N LEU A 17 -2.42 -12.78 -35.46
CA LEU A 17 -2.54 -12.13 -34.16
C LEU A 17 -3.87 -12.49 -33.48
N LEU A 18 -5.00 -12.46 -34.20
CA LEU A 18 -6.30 -12.84 -33.64
C LEU A 18 -6.36 -14.32 -33.24
N GLU A 19 -5.76 -15.22 -34.03
CA GLU A 19 -5.66 -16.64 -33.71
C GLU A 19 -4.81 -16.86 -32.45
N GLY A 20 -3.63 -16.24 -32.39
CA GLY A 20 -2.75 -16.32 -31.22
C GLY A 20 -3.38 -15.75 -29.95
N LEU A 21 -4.05 -14.59 -30.05
CA LEU A 21 -4.77 -14.01 -28.92
C LEU A 21 -5.92 -14.90 -28.44
N ARG A 22 -6.59 -15.64 -29.34
CA ARG A 22 -7.64 -16.60 -28.95
C ARG A 22 -7.06 -17.74 -28.13
N LYS A 23 -5.85 -18.18 -28.45
CA LYS A 23 -5.13 -19.18 -27.64
C LYS A 23 -4.61 -18.59 -26.31
N LEU A 24 -4.51 -17.27 -26.16
CA LEU A 24 -4.09 -16.59 -24.94
C LEU A 24 -5.23 -15.97 -24.11
N GLU A 25 -6.49 -16.10 -24.53
CA GLU A 25 -7.65 -15.51 -23.83
C GLU A 25 -7.81 -16.00 -22.39
N TYR A 26 -7.32 -17.21 -22.07
CA TYR A 26 -7.29 -17.74 -20.70
C TYR A 26 -6.41 -16.89 -19.75
N ARG A 27 -5.51 -16.06 -20.29
CA ARG A 27 -4.64 -15.17 -19.51
C ARG A 27 -5.28 -13.81 -19.23
N GLY A 28 -6.25 -13.34 -20.02
CA GLY A 28 -6.87 -12.02 -19.86
C GLY A 28 -8.08 -11.84 -20.79
N TYR A 29 -9.15 -11.24 -20.27
CA TYR A 29 -10.44 -11.10 -20.97
C TYR A 29 -11.18 -9.78 -20.70
N ASP A 30 -10.58 -8.83 -19.97
CA ASP A 30 -11.22 -7.55 -19.64
C ASP A 30 -11.25 -6.62 -20.87
N SER A 31 -10.22 -6.67 -21.69
CA SER A 31 -10.12 -6.00 -22.98
C SER A 31 -9.06 -6.65 -23.87
N ALA A 32 -9.11 -6.37 -25.17
CA ALA A 32 -8.12 -6.84 -26.14
C ALA A 32 -7.90 -5.80 -27.25
N GLY A 33 -6.77 -5.88 -27.93
CA GLY A 33 -6.49 -5.03 -29.08
C GLY A 33 -5.34 -5.52 -29.95
N VAL A 34 -5.23 -4.93 -31.14
CA VAL A 34 -4.17 -5.17 -32.12
C VAL A 34 -3.70 -3.88 -32.76
N SER A 35 -2.41 -3.81 -33.11
CA SER A 35 -1.82 -2.75 -33.94
C SER A 35 -1.09 -3.37 -35.12
N LEU A 36 -1.30 -2.81 -36.31
CA LEU A 36 -0.79 -3.29 -37.59
C LEU A 36 -0.10 -2.15 -38.35
N ILE A 37 1.02 -2.42 -38.99
CA ILE A 37 1.67 -1.44 -39.89
C ILE A 37 1.04 -1.56 -41.27
N ALA A 38 0.32 -0.52 -41.71
CA ALA A 38 -0.40 -0.49 -42.97
C ALA A 38 -0.27 0.88 -43.63
N GLY A 39 0.01 0.95 -44.93
CA GLY A 39 -0.11 2.21 -45.69
C GLY A 39 0.76 3.39 -45.22
N GLY A 40 1.86 3.13 -44.51
CA GLY A 40 2.70 4.20 -43.93
C GLY A 40 2.16 4.79 -42.63
N GLU A 41 1.24 4.08 -41.95
CA GLU A 41 0.74 4.38 -40.61
C GLU A 41 0.65 3.11 -39.75
N ILE A 42 0.46 3.29 -38.43
CA ILE A 42 0.13 2.18 -37.52
C ILE A 42 -1.35 2.28 -37.17
N ALA A 43 -2.14 1.32 -37.67
CA ALA A 43 -3.56 1.23 -37.39
C ALA A 43 -3.81 0.37 -36.15
N SER A 44 -4.57 0.90 -35.19
CA SER A 44 -4.91 0.20 -33.94
C SER A 44 -6.41 0.01 -33.76
N VAL A 45 -6.81 -1.19 -33.32
CA VAL A 45 -8.19 -1.49 -32.95
C VAL A 45 -8.19 -2.09 -31.56
N ARG A 46 -9.04 -1.56 -30.68
CA ARG A 46 -9.17 -1.97 -29.28
C ARG A 46 -10.64 -2.21 -28.94
N ALA A 47 -10.91 -3.13 -28.04
CA ALA A 47 -12.27 -3.42 -27.59
C ALA A 47 -12.29 -3.83 -26.12
N VAL A 48 -13.34 -3.42 -25.40
CA VAL A 48 -13.63 -3.87 -24.03
C VAL A 48 -14.41 -5.17 -24.06
N GLY A 49 -14.02 -6.12 -23.21
CA GLY A 49 -14.60 -7.46 -23.12
C GLY A 49 -13.71 -8.54 -23.76
N ASN A 50 -14.33 -9.68 -24.04
CA ASN A 50 -13.64 -10.86 -24.57
C ASN A 50 -13.17 -10.65 -26.02
N LEU A 51 -12.41 -11.61 -26.56
CA LEU A 51 -11.81 -11.47 -27.88
C LEU A 51 -12.86 -11.36 -29.00
N ASP A 52 -14.05 -11.92 -28.82
CA ASP A 52 -15.13 -11.81 -29.80
C ASP A 52 -15.50 -10.36 -30.08
N HIS A 53 -15.48 -9.50 -29.06
CA HIS A 53 -15.73 -8.06 -29.22
C HIS A 53 -14.64 -7.39 -30.06
N LEU A 54 -13.37 -7.80 -29.92
CA LEU A 54 -12.28 -7.29 -30.76
C LEU A 54 -12.46 -7.74 -32.21
N VAL A 55 -12.80 -9.01 -32.43
CA VAL A 55 -13.08 -9.55 -33.78
C VAL A 55 -14.21 -8.75 -34.44
N GLU A 56 -15.30 -8.48 -33.72
CA GLU A 56 -16.39 -7.63 -34.19
C GLU A 56 -15.93 -6.19 -34.49
N ALA A 57 -15.12 -5.59 -33.62
CA ALA A 57 -14.60 -4.24 -33.80
C ALA A 57 -13.70 -4.14 -35.05
N VAL A 58 -12.83 -5.12 -35.27
CA VAL A 58 -11.98 -5.21 -36.47
C VAL A 58 -12.84 -5.32 -37.73
N HIS A 59 -13.87 -6.17 -37.73
CA HIS A 59 -14.80 -6.30 -38.86
C HIS A 59 -15.66 -5.04 -39.09
N ARG A 60 -15.95 -4.26 -38.05
CA ARG A 60 -16.64 -2.96 -38.20
C ARG A 60 -15.72 -1.92 -38.81
N ALA A 61 -14.49 -1.79 -38.32
CA ALA A 61 -13.48 -0.87 -38.85
C ALA A 61 -13.21 -1.11 -40.35
N GLN A 62 -13.17 -2.38 -40.76
CA GLN A 62 -13.05 -2.77 -42.18
C GLN A 62 -14.26 -2.38 -43.04
N ARG A 63 -15.47 -2.27 -42.46
CA ARG A 63 -16.72 -1.93 -43.17
C ARG A 63 -16.98 -0.42 -43.25
N ASP A 64 -16.68 0.31 -42.18
CA ASP A 64 -16.94 1.75 -42.07
C ASP A 64 -15.89 2.61 -42.81
N GLY A 65 -14.71 2.05 -43.12
CA GLY A 65 -13.64 2.68 -43.92
C GLY A 65 -13.95 2.81 -45.43
N GLY A 66 -15.21 3.05 -45.80
CA GLY A 66 -15.65 3.21 -47.18
C GLY A 66 -14.93 4.34 -47.92
N ALA A 67 -14.05 3.96 -48.86
CA ALA A 67 -13.45 4.75 -49.93
C ALA A 67 -12.32 5.74 -49.55
N ALA A 68 -11.13 5.22 -49.25
CA ALA A 68 -9.85 5.76 -49.74
C ALA A 68 -8.75 4.68 -49.67
N GLY A 69 -8.17 4.34 -50.82
CA GLY A 69 -6.92 3.58 -50.91
C GLY A 69 -7.06 2.08 -50.69
N VAL A 70 -6.96 1.32 -51.78
CA VAL A 70 -6.46 -0.05 -51.74
C VAL A 70 -5.17 -0.03 -50.91
N ALA A 71 -5.17 -0.60 -49.70
CA ALA A 71 -3.90 -1.05 -49.13
C ALA A 71 -3.35 -2.04 -50.16
N THR A 72 -2.35 -1.62 -50.95
CA THR A 72 -1.80 -2.40 -52.07
C THR A 72 -1.19 -3.73 -51.63
N ARG A 73 -1.07 -3.95 -50.32
CA ARG A 73 -0.64 -5.19 -49.67
C ARG A 73 -1.27 -5.28 -48.26
N GLU A 74 -1.64 -6.49 -47.84
CA GLU A 74 -2.11 -6.74 -46.47
C GLU A 74 -0.98 -6.48 -45.44
N PRO A 75 -1.28 -5.96 -44.24
CA PRO A 75 -0.28 -5.72 -43.20
C PRO A 75 0.45 -7.00 -42.80
N THR A 76 1.78 -6.99 -42.85
CA THR A 76 2.66 -8.14 -42.60
C THR A 76 3.33 -8.13 -41.23
N THR A 77 3.22 -7.01 -40.50
CA THR A 77 3.83 -6.82 -39.18
C THR A 77 2.79 -6.27 -38.20
N GLY A 78 2.77 -6.80 -36.99
CA GLY A 78 1.93 -6.24 -35.93
C GLY A 78 2.08 -6.90 -34.57
N ILE A 79 1.41 -6.29 -33.59
CA ILE A 79 1.34 -6.73 -32.20
C ILE A 79 -0.10 -6.78 -31.72
N GLY A 80 -0.38 -7.67 -30.77
CA GLY A 80 -1.69 -7.90 -30.19
C GLY A 80 -1.60 -8.20 -28.71
N HIS A 81 -2.67 -7.87 -27.98
CA HIS A 81 -2.73 -8.04 -26.54
C HIS A 81 -4.11 -8.44 -26.01
N THR A 82 -4.12 -9.28 -24.98
CA THR A 82 -5.27 -9.50 -24.10
C THR A 82 -4.95 -9.05 -22.68
N ARG A 83 -5.82 -8.23 -22.09
CA ARG A 83 -5.58 -7.55 -20.82
C ARG A 83 -6.42 -8.13 -19.69
N TRP A 84 -5.78 -8.26 -18.53
CA TRP A 84 -6.40 -8.35 -17.21
C TRP A 84 -6.04 -7.07 -16.45
N ALA A 85 -7.02 -6.27 -16.04
CA ALA A 85 -6.75 -4.93 -15.51
C ALA A 85 -6.11 -4.98 -14.11
N THR A 86 -4.97 -4.30 -13.94
CA THR A 86 -4.27 -4.08 -12.66
C THR A 86 -4.29 -2.59 -12.26
N HIS A 87 -3.78 -1.70 -13.14
CA HIS A 87 -3.84 -0.24 -13.00
C HIS A 87 -4.78 0.40 -14.02
N GLY A 88 -5.65 1.31 -13.58
CA GLY A 88 -6.64 1.95 -14.45
C GLY A 88 -7.87 1.07 -14.73
N ARG A 89 -9.04 1.71 -14.82
CA ARG A 89 -10.33 0.99 -14.99
C ARG A 89 -10.40 0.20 -16.30
N VAL A 90 -11.32 -0.77 -16.38
CA VAL A 90 -11.62 -1.48 -17.63
C VAL A 90 -12.38 -0.55 -18.58
N ASN A 91 -11.67 0.05 -19.51
CA ASN A 91 -12.20 0.89 -20.58
C ASN A 91 -11.33 0.75 -21.84
N GLU A 92 -11.76 1.34 -22.95
CA GLU A 92 -11.06 1.21 -24.24
C GLU A 92 -9.72 1.98 -24.26
N SER A 93 -9.61 3.12 -23.58
CA SER A 93 -8.37 3.91 -23.52
C SER A 93 -7.24 3.19 -22.78
N ASN A 94 -7.58 2.38 -21.78
CA ASN A 94 -6.66 1.54 -21.01
C ASN A 94 -6.42 0.16 -21.66
N ALA A 95 -7.07 -0.15 -22.79
CA ALA A 95 -6.76 -1.36 -23.54
C ALA A 95 -5.47 -1.16 -24.36
N HIS A 96 -4.69 -2.22 -24.48
CA HIS A 96 -3.47 -2.24 -25.29
C HIS A 96 -3.82 -2.56 -26.75
N PRO A 97 -2.98 -2.20 -27.73
CA PRO A 97 -1.68 -1.54 -27.60
C PRO A 97 -1.75 -0.06 -27.20
N HIS A 98 -0.73 0.42 -26.48
CA HIS A 98 -0.52 1.84 -26.17
C HIS A 98 0.40 2.47 -27.21
N PHE A 99 0.31 3.79 -27.38
CA PHE A 99 1.05 4.53 -28.41
C PHE A 99 1.56 5.86 -27.88
N ASP A 100 2.61 6.38 -28.52
CA ASP A 100 3.21 7.68 -28.20
C ASP A 100 2.38 8.86 -28.77
N THR A 101 2.71 10.09 -28.38
CA THR A 101 1.99 11.30 -28.83
C THR A 101 1.91 11.42 -30.36
N THR A 102 2.91 10.89 -31.08
CA THR A 102 2.98 10.99 -32.54
C THR A 102 2.36 9.81 -33.28
N ASN A 103 1.87 8.79 -32.56
CA ASN A 103 1.32 7.55 -33.11
C ASN A 103 2.31 6.83 -34.06
N ARG A 104 3.61 6.89 -33.72
CA ARG A 104 4.71 6.27 -34.48
C ARG A 104 5.34 5.08 -33.75
N VAL A 105 5.16 5.00 -32.43
CA VAL A 105 5.65 3.90 -31.59
C VAL A 105 4.47 3.29 -30.86
N HIS A 106 4.26 1.98 -31.02
CA HIS A 106 3.21 1.24 -30.32
C HIS A 106 3.83 0.12 -29.47
N VAL A 107 3.24 -0.13 -28.30
CA VAL A 107 3.72 -1.14 -27.35
C VAL A 107 2.58 -1.97 -26.75
N VAL A 108 2.88 -3.23 -26.45
CA VAL A 108 2.06 -4.12 -25.64
C VAL A 108 2.88 -4.59 -24.44
N VAL A 109 2.25 -4.71 -23.26
CA VAL A 109 2.98 -4.92 -22.00
C VAL A 109 2.23 -5.93 -21.14
N ASN A 110 2.96 -6.88 -20.58
CA ASN A 110 2.55 -7.74 -19.50
C ASN A 110 3.35 -7.33 -18.27
N GLY A 111 2.72 -7.27 -17.09
CA GLY A 111 3.38 -6.93 -15.85
C GLY A 111 3.11 -5.50 -15.38
N ILE A 112 3.96 -4.98 -14.50
CA ILE A 112 3.83 -3.68 -13.85
C ILE A 112 5.15 -2.91 -13.96
N VAL A 113 5.06 -1.64 -14.36
CA VAL A 113 6.18 -0.68 -14.27
C VAL A 113 6.02 0.11 -12.96
N GLU A 114 6.93 -0.08 -12.02
CA GLU A 114 6.82 0.46 -10.66
C GLU A 114 7.16 1.95 -10.59
N ASN A 115 8.19 2.39 -11.34
CA ASN A 115 8.61 3.78 -11.38
C ASN A 115 7.86 4.65 -12.42
N TYR A 116 6.71 4.18 -12.92
CA TYR A 116 5.97 4.83 -14.01
C TYR A 116 5.55 6.27 -13.69
N LEU A 117 5.22 6.60 -12.42
CA LEU A 117 4.81 7.96 -12.03
C LEU A 117 5.94 8.98 -12.19
N VAL A 118 7.18 8.58 -11.88
CA VAL A 118 8.37 9.43 -12.02
C VAL A 118 8.65 9.66 -13.50
N LEU A 119 8.66 8.59 -14.29
CA LEU A 119 8.87 8.64 -15.74
C LEU A 119 7.77 9.43 -16.46
N LYS A 120 6.51 9.24 -16.08
CA LYS A 120 5.35 9.95 -16.64
C LYS A 120 5.50 11.45 -16.43
N ARG A 121 5.78 11.92 -15.21
CA ARG A 121 5.97 13.35 -14.91
C ARG A 121 7.11 13.96 -15.74
N ARG A 122 8.23 13.22 -15.89
CA ARG A 122 9.36 13.68 -16.71
C ARG A 122 8.98 13.82 -18.17
N LEU A 123 8.35 12.78 -18.75
CA LEU A 123 7.94 12.78 -20.15
C LEU A 123 6.84 13.83 -20.42
N GLU A 124 5.90 14.05 -19.50
CA GLU A 124 4.91 15.13 -19.58
C GLU A 124 5.57 16.51 -19.60
N ALA A 125 6.58 16.73 -18.75
CA ALA A 125 7.36 17.98 -18.76
C ALA A 125 8.13 18.20 -20.08
N GLU A 126 8.48 17.11 -20.78
CA GLU A 126 9.10 17.13 -22.11
C GLU A 126 8.07 17.19 -23.26
N GLY A 127 6.77 17.29 -22.95
CA GLY A 127 5.69 17.48 -23.92
C GLY A 127 4.98 16.21 -24.38
N ALA A 128 5.19 15.07 -23.73
CA ALA A 128 4.40 13.86 -23.98
C ALA A 128 2.96 14.02 -23.45
N ALA A 129 1.97 13.59 -24.24
CA ALA A 129 0.56 13.63 -23.87
C ALA A 129 0.06 12.22 -23.57
N PHE A 130 -0.22 11.94 -22.29
CA PHE A 130 -0.75 10.66 -21.84
C PHE A 130 -2.28 10.62 -22.01
N THR A 131 -2.78 9.47 -22.44
CA THR A 131 -4.19 9.24 -22.80
C THR A 131 -4.86 8.16 -21.95
N SER A 132 -4.09 7.44 -21.13
CA SER A 132 -4.54 6.35 -20.29
C SER A 132 -4.15 6.57 -18.81
N GLU A 133 -4.80 5.80 -17.95
CA GLU A 133 -4.49 5.70 -16.52
C GLU A 133 -3.45 4.60 -16.23
N THR A 134 -2.95 3.93 -17.28
CA THR A 134 -2.10 2.75 -17.14
C THR A 134 -0.63 3.12 -16.93
N ASP A 135 0.08 2.26 -16.23
CA ASP A 135 1.54 2.27 -16.15
C ASP A 135 2.19 1.92 -17.50
N ALA A 136 1.54 1.07 -18.31
CA ALA A 136 2.06 0.59 -19.59
C ALA A 136 2.28 1.67 -20.67
N GLU A 137 1.49 2.75 -20.69
CA GLU A 137 1.64 3.82 -21.68
C GLU A 137 2.98 4.55 -21.57
N VAL A 138 3.60 4.57 -20.38
CA VAL A 138 4.90 5.20 -20.16
C VAL A 138 5.98 4.61 -21.05
N ILE A 139 5.88 3.31 -21.36
CA ILE A 139 6.85 2.60 -22.21
C ILE A 139 6.79 3.14 -23.65
N ALA A 140 5.59 3.42 -24.18
CA ALA A 140 5.45 3.95 -25.55
C ALA A 140 6.14 5.31 -25.69
N HIS A 141 5.89 6.21 -24.75
CA HIS A 141 6.49 7.55 -24.74
C HIS A 141 7.99 7.51 -24.45
N LEU A 142 8.46 6.63 -23.57
CA LEU A 142 9.88 6.47 -23.26
C LEU A 142 10.67 5.91 -24.45
N VAL A 143 10.16 4.87 -25.12
CA VAL A 143 10.76 4.34 -26.35
C VAL A 143 10.77 5.40 -27.44
N SER A 144 9.68 6.16 -27.62
CA SER A 144 9.63 7.28 -28.57
C SER A 144 10.66 8.38 -28.23
N HIS A 145 10.85 8.69 -26.95
CA HIS A 145 11.87 9.63 -26.48
C HIS A 145 13.28 9.19 -26.88
N HIS A 146 13.65 7.94 -26.60
CA HIS A 146 14.99 7.44 -26.93
C HIS A 146 15.20 7.24 -28.43
N LEU A 147 14.16 6.81 -29.16
CA LEU A 147 14.23 6.60 -30.61
C LEU A 147 14.64 7.87 -31.36
N ARG A 148 14.17 9.05 -30.91
CA ARG A 148 14.58 10.35 -31.46
C ARG A 148 16.09 10.63 -31.31
N ARG A 149 16.76 9.99 -30.35
CA ARG A 149 18.20 10.19 -30.05
C ARG A 149 19.07 9.09 -30.64
N THR A 150 18.61 7.83 -30.59
CA THR A 150 19.38 6.66 -31.03
C THR A 150 19.23 6.38 -32.52
N GLY A 151 18.06 6.69 -33.10
CA GLY A 151 17.74 6.40 -34.51
C GLY A 151 17.52 4.92 -34.82
N SER A 152 17.48 4.05 -33.81
CA SER A 152 17.25 2.61 -33.95
C SER A 152 16.37 2.09 -32.81
N LEU A 153 15.34 1.32 -33.16
CA LEU A 153 14.37 0.75 -32.21
C LEU A 153 15.03 -0.20 -31.20
N PRO A 154 15.94 -1.13 -31.57
CA PRO A 154 16.70 -1.92 -30.60
C PRO A 154 17.42 -1.08 -29.55
N ASP A 155 18.11 -0.01 -29.96
CA ASP A 155 18.81 0.87 -29.04
C ASP A 155 17.85 1.72 -28.18
N ALA A 156 16.72 2.15 -28.76
CA ALA A 156 15.70 2.89 -28.03
C ALA A 156 15.04 2.04 -26.94
N VAL A 157 14.71 0.79 -27.26
CA VAL A 157 14.14 -0.17 -26.30
C VAL A 157 15.17 -0.53 -25.23
N ARG A 158 16.46 -0.67 -25.59
CA ARG A 158 17.54 -0.91 -24.62
C ARG A 158 17.71 0.25 -23.65
N ALA A 159 17.70 1.48 -24.14
CA ALA A 159 17.76 2.68 -23.29
C ALA A 159 16.53 2.78 -22.38
N ALA A 160 15.33 2.54 -22.91
CA ALA A 160 14.11 2.49 -22.11
C ALA A 160 14.18 1.40 -21.04
N PHE A 161 14.66 0.21 -21.40
CA PHE A 161 14.82 -0.92 -20.48
C PHE A 161 15.74 -0.61 -19.29
N ALA A 162 16.79 0.18 -19.50
CA ALA A 162 17.72 0.58 -18.45
C ALA A 162 17.12 1.55 -17.42
N GLU A 163 16.01 2.22 -17.75
CA GLU A 163 15.35 3.20 -16.88
C GLU A 163 14.07 2.67 -16.22
N LEU A 164 13.54 1.55 -16.71
CA LEU A 164 12.30 0.96 -16.20
C LEU A 164 12.58 0.09 -14.96
N GLU A 165 11.74 0.25 -13.93
CA GLU A 165 11.77 -0.58 -12.72
C GLU A 165 10.48 -1.40 -12.61
N GLY A 166 10.59 -2.61 -12.06
CA GLY A 166 9.47 -3.51 -11.82
C GLY A 166 9.60 -4.84 -12.57
N HIS A 167 8.44 -5.47 -12.81
CA HIS A 167 8.33 -6.81 -13.38
C HIS A 167 7.45 -6.75 -14.62
N TYR A 168 8.05 -6.76 -15.81
CA TYR A 168 7.33 -6.59 -17.07
C TYR A 168 7.95 -7.37 -18.24
N ALA A 169 7.16 -7.62 -19.26
CA ALA A 169 7.62 -7.97 -20.60
C ALA A 169 6.84 -7.12 -21.58
N PHE A 170 7.53 -6.51 -22.53
CA PHE A 170 6.86 -5.70 -23.56
C PHE A 170 7.41 -5.97 -24.93
N VAL A 171 6.60 -5.66 -25.94
CA VAL A 171 6.98 -5.68 -27.35
C VAL A 171 6.64 -4.34 -27.96
N ALA A 172 7.62 -3.74 -28.62
CA ALA A 172 7.52 -2.45 -29.28
C ALA A 172 7.64 -2.61 -30.80
N MET A 173 6.93 -1.74 -31.51
CA MET A 173 6.99 -1.57 -32.96
C MET A 173 7.11 -0.08 -33.29
N ALA A 174 7.83 0.25 -34.35
CA ALA A 174 7.98 1.62 -34.83
C ALA A 174 7.65 1.72 -36.32
N LEU A 175 7.02 2.83 -36.70
CA LEU A 175 6.61 3.07 -38.09
C LEU A 175 7.81 3.17 -39.06
N ASP A 176 8.96 3.65 -38.55
CA ASP A 176 10.19 3.83 -39.33
C ASP A 176 10.96 2.52 -39.59
N GLU A 177 10.65 1.45 -38.86
CA GLU A 177 11.28 0.13 -38.98
C GLU A 177 10.21 -0.96 -39.14
N PRO A 178 9.50 -1.01 -40.28
CA PRO A 178 8.24 -1.75 -40.42
C PRO A 178 8.37 -3.28 -40.45
N GLU A 179 9.58 -3.81 -40.59
CA GLU A 179 9.88 -5.26 -40.61
C GLU A 179 10.60 -5.71 -39.31
N LEU A 180 10.46 -4.93 -38.24
CA LEU A 180 11.14 -5.17 -36.97
C LEU A 180 10.17 -5.06 -35.78
N LEU A 181 10.23 -6.05 -34.89
CA LEU A 181 9.68 -5.95 -33.54
C LEU A 181 10.80 -6.13 -32.52
N VAL A 182 10.76 -5.36 -31.43
CA VAL A 182 11.74 -5.49 -30.36
C VAL A 182 11.00 -5.77 -29.05
N GLY A 183 11.36 -6.88 -28.41
CA GLY A 183 10.85 -7.27 -27.10
C GLY A 183 11.89 -7.12 -26.01
N ALA A 184 11.43 -6.91 -24.78
CA ALA A 184 12.27 -6.94 -23.58
C ALA A 184 11.59 -7.79 -22.50
N ARG A 185 12.39 -8.60 -21.78
CA ARG A 185 11.94 -9.50 -20.73
C ARG A 185 12.56 -9.12 -19.37
N GLN A 186 11.72 -8.71 -18.44
CA GLN A 186 12.02 -8.57 -17.01
C GLN A 186 10.98 -9.34 -16.18
N GLU A 187 11.28 -10.59 -15.90
CA GLU A 187 10.53 -11.51 -15.03
C GLU A 187 9.15 -11.96 -15.54
N CYS A 188 8.55 -11.26 -16.50
CA CYS A 188 7.37 -11.74 -17.21
C CYS A 188 7.75 -12.64 -18.41
N PRO A 189 7.00 -13.72 -18.69
CA PRO A 189 7.34 -14.64 -19.80
C PRO A 189 7.25 -13.99 -21.18
N LEU A 190 8.25 -14.29 -22.02
CA LEU A 190 8.30 -13.95 -23.44
C LEU A 190 9.13 -15.03 -24.18
N VAL A 191 8.67 -15.48 -25.35
CA VAL A 191 9.28 -16.57 -26.13
C VAL A 191 9.17 -16.29 -27.63
N VAL A 192 10.21 -16.68 -28.37
CA VAL A 192 10.28 -16.56 -29.84
C VAL A 192 9.84 -17.87 -30.48
N GLY A 193 9.00 -17.79 -31.52
CA GLY A 193 8.68 -18.89 -32.43
C GLY A 193 9.34 -18.67 -33.79
N ARG A 194 10.06 -19.67 -34.31
CA ARG A 194 10.79 -19.60 -35.59
C ARG A 194 10.04 -20.36 -36.68
N GLY A 195 9.43 -19.64 -37.62
CA GLY A 195 8.83 -20.23 -38.82
C GLY A 195 9.78 -20.17 -40.03
N ASP A 196 9.25 -20.52 -41.19
CA ASP A 196 9.98 -20.45 -42.46
C ASP A 196 9.80 -19.06 -43.09
N GLY A 197 10.80 -18.19 -42.92
CA GLY A 197 10.75 -16.79 -43.39
C GLY A 197 9.79 -15.91 -42.59
N GLU A 198 9.47 -16.30 -41.36
CA GLU A 198 8.61 -15.57 -40.43
C GLU A 198 9.02 -15.82 -38.98
N THR A 199 8.78 -14.85 -38.12
CA THR A 199 9.10 -14.94 -36.70
C THR A 199 7.92 -14.46 -35.85
N PHE A 200 7.64 -15.22 -34.78
CA PHE A 200 6.62 -14.91 -33.78
C PHE A 200 7.29 -14.51 -32.46
N LEU A 201 6.65 -13.62 -31.72
CA LEU A 201 7.05 -13.27 -30.35
C LEU A 201 5.81 -13.29 -29.47
N ALA A 202 5.77 -14.14 -28.45
CA ALA A 202 4.58 -14.27 -27.63
C ALA A 202 4.89 -14.48 -26.15
N SER A 203 3.91 -14.20 -25.30
CA SER A 203 4.01 -14.49 -23.86
C SER A 203 3.87 -15.98 -23.52
N ALA A 204 3.42 -16.82 -24.47
CA ALA A 204 3.36 -18.27 -24.33
C ALA A 204 3.35 -18.98 -25.70
N ILE A 205 3.96 -20.16 -25.75
CA ILE A 205 4.10 -21.01 -26.95
C ILE A 205 2.76 -21.30 -27.66
N PRO A 206 1.63 -21.58 -26.97
CA PRO A 206 0.36 -21.88 -27.64
C PRO A 206 -0.15 -20.81 -28.61
N ALA A 207 0.34 -19.57 -28.50
CA ALA A 207 -0.04 -18.48 -29.41
C ALA A 207 0.39 -18.72 -30.87
N PHE A 208 1.44 -19.50 -31.11
CA PHE A 208 1.97 -19.76 -32.44
C PHE A 208 2.28 -21.24 -32.72
N LEU A 209 1.97 -22.14 -31.78
CA LEU A 209 2.32 -23.57 -31.86
C LEU A 209 1.81 -24.25 -33.15
N ARG A 210 0.65 -23.79 -33.66
CA ARG A 210 0.07 -24.25 -34.93
C ARG A 210 0.89 -23.88 -36.16
N HIS A 211 1.71 -22.84 -36.07
CA HIS A 211 2.53 -22.32 -37.15
C HIS A 211 3.97 -22.81 -37.06
N THR A 212 4.49 -22.96 -35.84
CA THR A 212 5.84 -23.51 -35.63
C THR A 212 5.98 -24.17 -34.27
N ARG A 213 6.76 -25.25 -34.23
CA ARG A 213 7.19 -25.95 -33.02
C ARG A 213 8.62 -25.58 -32.60
N ARG A 214 9.32 -24.77 -33.40
CA ARG A 214 10.69 -24.35 -33.15
C ARG A 214 10.66 -23.08 -32.29
N VAL A 215 11.18 -23.15 -31.07
CA VAL A 215 11.16 -22.06 -30.10
C VAL A 215 12.55 -21.67 -29.64
N GLN A 216 12.70 -20.40 -29.28
CA GLN A 216 13.90 -19.90 -28.62
C GLN A 216 13.45 -19.10 -27.38
N PHE A 217 13.99 -19.45 -26.22
CA PHE A 217 13.67 -18.79 -24.95
C PHE A 217 14.53 -17.53 -24.78
N ILE A 218 13.90 -16.47 -24.28
CA ILE A 218 14.57 -15.20 -23.91
C ILE A 218 14.87 -15.30 -22.43
N GLU A 219 16.08 -15.05 -21.94
CA GLU A 219 16.35 -15.10 -20.50
C GLU A 219 15.88 -13.82 -19.78
N ASN A 220 15.85 -13.88 -18.45
CA ASN A 220 15.51 -12.71 -17.64
C ASN A 220 16.57 -11.61 -17.82
N GLY A 221 16.14 -10.36 -18.01
CA GLY A 221 17.03 -9.21 -18.23
C GLY A 221 17.47 -9.02 -19.67
N GLU A 222 16.93 -9.80 -20.62
CA GLU A 222 17.34 -9.76 -22.03
C GLU A 222 16.34 -9.05 -22.94
N LEU A 223 16.86 -8.61 -24.08
CA LEU A 223 16.11 -8.04 -25.18
C LEU A 223 16.18 -8.96 -26.39
N VAL A 224 15.19 -8.88 -27.27
CA VAL A 224 15.16 -9.60 -28.53
C VAL A 224 14.67 -8.70 -29.66
N ALA A 225 15.37 -8.70 -30.78
CA ALA A 225 14.96 -8.06 -32.02
C ALA A 225 14.58 -9.16 -33.02
N ILE A 226 13.35 -9.12 -33.56
CA ILE A 226 12.86 -10.11 -34.52
C ILE A 226 12.51 -9.51 -35.88
N THR A 227 12.92 -10.20 -36.94
CA THR A 227 12.65 -9.91 -38.36
C THR A 227 12.11 -11.19 -39.04
N PRO A 228 11.70 -11.15 -40.32
CA PRO A 228 11.33 -12.37 -41.05
C PRO A 228 12.45 -13.42 -41.09
N GLU A 229 13.71 -12.99 -41.10
CA GLU A 229 14.89 -13.86 -41.16
C GLU A 229 15.20 -14.52 -39.81
N GLY A 230 14.89 -13.84 -38.70
CA GLY A 230 15.00 -14.45 -37.37
C GLY A 230 15.04 -13.53 -36.18
N ALA A 231 15.74 -14.00 -35.14
CA ALA A 231 15.80 -13.36 -33.84
C ALA A 231 17.25 -13.11 -33.43
N THR A 232 17.53 -11.89 -32.99
CA THR A 232 18.81 -11.49 -32.39
C THR A 232 18.56 -11.19 -30.91
N PHE A 233 19.26 -11.89 -30.02
CA PHE A 233 19.14 -11.69 -28.57
C PHE A 233 20.25 -10.76 -28.09
N LEU A 234 19.89 -9.85 -27.20
CA LEU A 234 20.74 -8.75 -26.77
C LEU A 234 20.73 -8.69 -25.24
N THR A 235 21.91 -8.48 -24.68
CA THR A 235 22.10 -8.10 -23.28
C THR A 235 21.82 -6.60 -23.07
N PRO A 236 21.59 -6.13 -21.83
CA PRO A 236 21.41 -4.71 -21.53
C PRO A 236 22.57 -3.81 -21.98
N ASP A 237 23.80 -4.33 -21.98
CA ASP A 237 24.99 -3.62 -22.48
C ASP A 237 25.13 -3.62 -24.00
N GLY A 238 24.29 -4.38 -24.72
CA GLY A 238 24.21 -4.44 -26.18
C GLY A 238 25.02 -5.58 -26.81
N GLY A 239 25.58 -6.48 -26.02
CA GLY A 239 26.23 -7.70 -26.50
C GLY A 239 25.21 -8.70 -27.06
N ILE A 240 25.56 -9.34 -28.18
CA ILE A 240 24.74 -10.39 -28.83
C ILE A 240 24.88 -11.70 -28.07
N VAL A 241 23.76 -12.38 -27.84
CA VAL A 241 23.70 -13.68 -27.17
C VAL A 241 23.20 -14.75 -28.15
N GLU A 242 23.87 -15.90 -28.17
CA GLU A 242 23.39 -17.04 -28.93
C GLU A 242 22.31 -17.82 -28.15
N ARG A 243 21.28 -18.27 -28.87
CA ARG A 243 20.16 -19.05 -28.33
C ARG A 243 19.88 -20.25 -29.21
N GLU A 244 19.91 -21.43 -28.62
CA GLU A 244 19.56 -22.66 -29.33
C GLU A 244 18.06 -22.70 -29.66
N VAL A 245 17.76 -23.29 -30.82
CA VAL A 245 16.39 -23.56 -31.25
C VAL A 245 15.99 -24.91 -30.68
N VAL A 246 14.96 -24.90 -29.82
CA VAL A 246 14.39 -26.09 -29.20
C VAL A 246 13.10 -26.47 -29.96
N THR A 247 12.89 -27.75 -30.20
CA THR A 247 11.62 -28.25 -30.76
C THR A 247 10.69 -28.66 -29.62
N VAL A 248 9.45 -28.18 -29.65
CA VAL A 248 8.43 -28.53 -28.65
C VAL A 248 7.72 -29.81 -29.07
N ASP A 249 7.79 -30.83 -28.20
CA ASP A 249 7.23 -32.17 -28.46
C ASP A 249 5.75 -32.33 -28.09
N TRP A 250 5.07 -31.24 -27.73
CA TRP A 250 3.66 -31.29 -27.29
C TRP A 250 2.71 -31.43 -28.48
N ASP A 251 1.64 -32.22 -28.29
CA ASP A 251 0.59 -32.37 -29.29
C ASP A 251 -0.47 -31.26 -29.17
N GLU A 252 -0.96 -30.79 -30.32
CA GLU A 252 -1.93 -29.68 -30.43
C GLU A 252 -3.26 -30.04 -29.75
N ASP A 253 -3.65 -31.32 -29.80
CA ASP A 253 -4.86 -31.89 -29.18
C ASP A 253 -4.88 -31.71 -27.65
N THR A 254 -3.71 -31.71 -27.00
CA THR A 254 -3.59 -31.53 -25.53
C THR A 254 -4.03 -30.11 -25.12
N ALA A 255 -3.89 -29.14 -26.04
CA ALA A 255 -4.28 -27.76 -25.84
C ALA A 255 -5.74 -27.44 -26.25
N GLU A 256 -6.48 -28.43 -26.75
CA GLU A 256 -7.89 -28.29 -27.11
C GLU A 256 -8.83 -28.81 -26.02
N LYS A 257 -10.12 -28.46 -26.11
CA LYS A 257 -11.13 -28.92 -25.14
C LYS A 257 -11.49 -30.41 -25.30
N GLY A 258 -11.05 -31.08 -26.37
CA GLY A 258 -11.24 -32.53 -26.54
C GLY A 258 -12.70 -32.99 -26.44
N GLY A 259 -13.66 -32.20 -26.93
CA GLY A 259 -15.10 -32.49 -26.82
C GLY A 259 -15.77 -32.11 -25.49
N TYR A 260 -15.00 -31.70 -24.46
CA TYR A 260 -15.54 -31.21 -23.19
C TYR A 260 -16.05 -29.76 -23.30
N GLU A 261 -17.05 -29.43 -22.48
CA GLU A 261 -17.67 -28.09 -22.48
C GLU A 261 -16.71 -26.97 -22.02
N THR A 262 -15.72 -27.30 -21.18
CA THR A 262 -14.74 -26.39 -20.57
C THR A 262 -13.43 -27.11 -20.31
N PHE A 263 -12.30 -26.39 -20.35
CA PHE A 263 -10.98 -26.91 -19.94
C PHE A 263 -11.00 -27.48 -18.52
N MET A 264 -11.55 -26.75 -17.54
CA MET A 264 -11.67 -27.26 -16.17
C MET A 264 -12.45 -28.59 -16.09
N LEU A 265 -13.42 -28.83 -16.97
CA LEU A 265 -14.15 -30.10 -16.98
C LEU A 265 -13.28 -31.23 -17.55
N LYS A 266 -12.56 -30.97 -18.66
CA LYS A 266 -11.56 -31.87 -19.21
C LYS A 266 -10.52 -32.23 -18.14
N GLU A 267 -9.95 -31.21 -17.50
CA GLU A 267 -8.88 -31.34 -16.50
C GLU A 267 -9.33 -32.09 -15.24
N ILE A 268 -10.62 -31.97 -14.83
CA ILE A 268 -11.18 -32.81 -13.76
C ILE A 268 -11.23 -34.29 -14.16
N HIS A 269 -11.59 -34.60 -15.41
CA HIS A 269 -11.63 -35.99 -15.88
C HIS A 269 -10.24 -36.57 -16.19
N GLU A 270 -9.26 -35.72 -16.51
CA GLU A 270 -7.86 -36.11 -16.74
C GLU A 270 -7.08 -36.42 -15.45
N GLN A 271 -7.67 -36.25 -14.26
CA GLN A 271 -6.94 -36.43 -13.00
C GLN A 271 -6.45 -37.86 -12.79
N ALA A 272 -7.19 -38.87 -13.25
CA ALA A 272 -6.79 -40.26 -13.13
C ALA A 272 -5.47 -40.51 -13.88
N ASP A 273 -5.44 -40.14 -15.16
CA ASP A 273 -4.25 -40.28 -16.02
C ASP A 273 -3.10 -39.41 -15.51
N ALA A 274 -3.38 -38.16 -15.13
CA ALA A 274 -2.36 -37.25 -14.62
C ALA A 274 -1.70 -37.77 -13.32
N VAL A 275 -2.48 -38.33 -12.39
CA VAL A 275 -1.93 -38.93 -11.16
C VAL A 275 -1.17 -40.22 -11.47
N ALA A 276 -1.66 -41.05 -12.41
CA ALA A 276 -0.94 -42.24 -12.86
C ALA A 276 0.46 -41.89 -13.39
N GLU A 277 0.55 -40.91 -14.31
CA GLU A 277 1.81 -40.39 -14.84
C GLU A 277 2.71 -39.79 -13.75
N THR A 278 2.11 -39.19 -12.71
CA THR A 278 2.85 -38.64 -11.58
C THR A 278 3.53 -39.72 -10.74
N ILE A 279 2.92 -40.90 -10.58
CA ILE A 279 3.37 -41.91 -9.61
C ILE A 279 4.02 -43.16 -10.24
N ALA A 280 3.79 -43.44 -11.52
CA ALA A 280 4.14 -44.71 -12.16
C ALA A 280 5.62 -45.09 -11.99
N ASP A 281 6.53 -44.28 -12.53
CA ASP A 281 7.98 -44.57 -12.49
C ASP A 281 8.57 -44.47 -11.08
N ARG A 282 7.91 -43.74 -10.18
CA ARG A 282 8.38 -43.46 -8.82
C ARG A 282 8.00 -44.52 -7.81
N THR A 283 7.05 -45.38 -8.17
CA THR A 283 6.52 -46.43 -7.29
C THR A 283 6.78 -47.83 -7.85
N ILE A 284 7.76 -48.01 -8.74
CA ILE A 284 8.11 -49.32 -9.31
C ILE A 284 8.37 -50.34 -8.18
N ARG A 285 9.10 -49.91 -7.15
CA ARG A 285 9.35 -50.70 -5.94
C ARG A 285 8.08 -50.87 -5.10
N GLU A 286 7.87 -52.07 -4.57
CA GLU A 286 6.76 -52.34 -3.65
C GLU A 286 7.05 -51.86 -2.22
N ASP A 287 8.31 -51.68 -1.86
CA ASP A 287 8.76 -51.41 -0.49
C ASP A 287 9.15 -49.96 -0.20
N GLY A 288 9.09 -49.09 -1.22
CA GLY A 288 9.59 -47.72 -1.16
C GLY A 288 9.27 -46.91 -2.42
N VAL A 289 9.89 -45.74 -2.51
CA VAL A 289 9.70 -44.77 -3.61
C VAL A 289 11.05 -44.36 -4.15
N ASP A 290 11.18 -44.22 -5.47
CA ASP A 290 12.40 -43.77 -6.14
C ASP A 290 12.19 -42.38 -6.76
N LEU A 291 12.98 -41.40 -6.31
CA LEU A 291 12.94 -40.00 -6.78
C LEU A 291 14.25 -39.55 -7.45
N ALA A 292 15.17 -40.49 -7.71
CA ALA A 292 16.57 -40.22 -8.05
C ALA A 292 16.79 -39.54 -9.41
N GLU A 293 15.90 -39.74 -10.39
CA GLU A 293 16.05 -39.14 -11.73
C GLU A 293 15.61 -37.66 -11.77
N GLU A 294 14.89 -37.19 -10.76
CA GLU A 294 14.17 -35.92 -10.81
C GLU A 294 14.61 -34.99 -9.67
N ALA A 295 14.69 -35.51 -8.45
CA ALA A 295 15.29 -34.79 -7.34
C ALA A 295 16.81 -34.86 -7.46
N ALA A 296 17.45 -33.78 -7.91
CA ALA A 296 18.90 -33.59 -7.85
C ALA A 296 19.43 -33.41 -6.40
N PHE A 297 18.89 -34.16 -5.43
CA PHE A 297 19.32 -34.12 -4.04
C PHE A 297 20.09 -35.38 -3.66
N ASP A 298 21.23 -35.15 -3.02
CA ASP A 298 21.98 -36.15 -2.28
C ASP A 298 21.09 -36.77 -1.19
N GLU A 299 20.97 -38.10 -1.16
CA GLU A 299 20.20 -38.82 -0.14
C GLU A 299 20.70 -38.52 1.27
N ALA A 300 22.00 -38.24 1.43
CA ALA A 300 22.56 -37.84 2.72
C ALA A 300 22.04 -36.48 3.18
N LEU A 301 21.75 -35.57 2.24
CA LEU A 301 21.14 -34.27 2.52
C LEU A 301 19.69 -34.46 2.97
N LEU A 302 18.89 -35.22 2.21
CA LEU A 302 17.48 -35.49 2.57
C LEU A 302 17.36 -36.21 3.92
N HIS A 303 18.23 -37.17 4.20
CA HIS A 303 18.31 -37.83 5.50
C HIS A 303 18.65 -36.84 6.63
N GLY A 304 19.55 -35.88 6.37
CA GLY A 304 20.08 -34.93 7.35
C GLY A 304 19.27 -33.65 7.59
N VAL A 305 18.14 -33.46 6.90
CA VAL A 305 17.28 -32.27 7.06
C VAL A 305 16.71 -32.21 8.49
N ASP A 306 16.84 -31.05 9.12
CA ASP A 306 16.30 -30.80 10.47
C ASP A 306 14.86 -30.27 10.43
N ARG A 307 14.54 -29.46 9.41
CA ARG A 307 13.23 -28.82 9.21
C ARG A 307 12.98 -28.56 7.74
N ILE A 308 11.73 -28.67 7.35
CA ILE A 308 11.24 -28.31 6.02
C ILE A 308 10.40 -27.03 6.12
N VAL A 309 10.59 -26.09 5.20
CA VAL A 309 9.74 -24.91 5.05
C VAL A 309 9.08 -24.96 3.68
N VAL A 310 7.75 -24.95 3.63
CA VAL A 310 7.01 -24.93 2.37
C VAL A 310 6.53 -23.51 2.07
N VAL A 311 6.91 -22.99 0.90
CA VAL A 311 6.51 -21.67 0.40
C VAL A 311 5.70 -21.83 -0.88
N ALA A 312 4.48 -21.29 -0.89
CA ALA A 312 3.60 -21.36 -2.06
C ALA A 312 2.47 -20.32 -1.96
N CYS A 313 1.67 -20.21 -3.03
CA CYS A 313 0.49 -19.34 -3.10
C CYS A 313 -0.76 -20.14 -3.50
N GLY A 314 -1.93 -19.74 -3.00
CA GLY A 314 -3.24 -20.28 -3.40
C GLY A 314 -3.35 -21.80 -3.29
N THR A 315 -3.86 -22.46 -4.34
CA THR A 315 -4.06 -23.92 -4.37
C THR A 315 -2.77 -24.71 -4.09
N SER A 316 -1.60 -24.23 -4.54
CA SER A 316 -0.31 -24.90 -4.24
C SER A 316 0.07 -24.83 -2.76
N TYR A 317 -0.35 -23.79 -2.04
CA TYR A 317 -0.21 -23.73 -0.58
C TYR A 317 -1.08 -24.78 0.12
N HIS A 318 -2.30 -25.02 -0.38
CA HIS A 318 -3.16 -26.10 0.15
C HIS A 318 -2.57 -27.49 -0.08
N ALA A 319 -1.95 -27.74 -1.24
CA ALA A 319 -1.24 -28.99 -1.49
C ALA A 319 -0.07 -29.18 -0.52
N GLY A 320 0.67 -28.11 -0.23
CA GLY A 320 1.71 -28.08 0.79
C GLY A 320 1.19 -28.38 2.20
N LEU A 321 0.02 -27.86 2.58
CA LEU A 321 -0.61 -28.16 3.87
C LEU A 321 -0.96 -29.65 4.02
N ILE A 322 -1.41 -30.30 2.94
CA ILE A 322 -1.64 -31.76 2.92
C ILE A 322 -0.31 -32.50 3.08
N GLY A 323 0.69 -32.11 2.28
CA GLY A 323 2.04 -32.67 2.33
C GLY A 323 2.68 -32.55 3.71
N ARG A 324 2.44 -31.45 4.43
CA ARG A 324 2.89 -31.26 5.81
C ARG A 324 2.41 -32.39 6.72
N TYR A 325 1.11 -32.72 6.71
CA TYR A 325 0.59 -33.78 7.58
C TYR A 325 1.25 -35.13 7.28
N ALA A 326 1.47 -35.44 6.00
CA ALA A 326 2.13 -36.68 5.58
C ALA A 326 3.61 -36.73 6.01
N ILE A 327 4.37 -35.65 5.78
CA ILE A 327 5.79 -35.59 6.15
C ILE A 327 5.97 -35.64 7.68
N GLU A 328 5.17 -34.89 8.44
CA GLU A 328 5.24 -34.89 9.91
C GLU A 328 4.86 -36.25 10.49
N GLU A 329 3.85 -36.93 9.92
CA GLU A 329 3.40 -38.25 10.36
C GLU A 329 4.42 -39.34 10.02
N TRP A 330 4.82 -39.44 8.75
CA TRP A 330 5.63 -40.56 8.24
C TRP A 330 7.12 -40.37 8.49
N ALA A 331 7.68 -39.19 8.19
CA ALA A 331 9.13 -38.93 8.24
C ALA A 331 9.60 -38.30 9.57
N ARG A 332 8.66 -37.82 10.39
CA ARG A 332 8.92 -37.16 11.69
C ARG A 332 9.84 -35.93 11.54
N VAL A 333 9.70 -35.20 10.44
CA VAL A 333 10.40 -33.94 10.18
C VAL A 333 9.43 -32.77 10.37
N PRO A 334 9.76 -31.75 11.17
CA PRO A 334 8.92 -30.56 11.32
C PRO A 334 8.73 -29.83 9.99
N VAL A 335 7.49 -29.46 9.68
CA VAL A 335 7.17 -28.69 8.47
C VAL A 335 6.54 -27.35 8.83
N GLU A 336 7.24 -26.27 8.51
CA GLU A 336 6.73 -24.90 8.58
C GLU A 336 6.05 -24.53 7.26
N MET A 337 4.94 -23.82 7.33
CA MET A 337 4.17 -23.38 6.18
C MET A 337 4.17 -21.86 6.14
N ASP A 338 4.49 -21.29 4.98
CA ASP A 338 4.41 -19.85 4.75
C ASP A 338 3.75 -19.54 3.40
N VAL A 339 2.97 -18.46 3.39
CA VAL A 339 2.53 -17.85 2.14
C VAL A 339 3.74 -17.14 1.54
N ALA A 340 4.06 -17.41 0.27
CA ALA A 340 5.33 -16.96 -0.32
C ALA A 340 5.49 -15.42 -0.31
N SER A 341 4.40 -14.67 -0.45
CA SER A 341 4.38 -13.20 -0.36
C SER A 341 4.80 -12.71 1.03
N GLU A 342 4.36 -13.37 2.10
CA GLU A 342 4.74 -13.01 3.47
C GLU A 342 6.20 -13.41 3.76
N TYR A 343 6.63 -14.56 3.24
CA TYR A 343 7.98 -15.08 3.43
C TYR A 343 9.04 -14.14 2.85
N ARG A 344 8.81 -13.60 1.65
CA ARG A 344 9.79 -12.72 0.96
C ARG A 344 9.97 -11.35 1.63
N TYR A 345 8.94 -10.82 2.31
CA TYR A 345 8.98 -9.50 2.93
C TYR A 345 9.28 -9.52 4.43
N ARG A 346 9.21 -10.69 5.08
CA ARG A 346 9.69 -10.85 6.45
C ARG A 346 11.20 -11.12 6.49
N ASN A 347 11.76 -11.20 7.69
CA ASN A 347 13.12 -11.72 7.89
C ASN A 347 13.05 -13.22 8.30
N PRO A 348 12.87 -14.18 7.37
CA PRO A 348 12.72 -15.58 7.74
C PRO A 348 13.98 -16.17 8.37
N VAL A 349 13.78 -16.94 9.43
CA VAL A 349 14.83 -17.72 10.08
C VAL A 349 14.98 -19.02 9.29
N VAL A 350 16.02 -19.09 8.48
CA VAL A 350 16.32 -20.22 7.58
C VAL A 350 17.85 -20.38 7.48
N GLY A 351 18.33 -21.61 7.34
CA GLY A 351 19.76 -21.89 7.26
C GLY A 351 20.12 -23.20 6.56
N PRO A 352 21.40 -23.59 6.57
CA PRO A 352 21.92 -24.66 5.70
C PRO A 352 21.44 -26.09 5.97
N ARG A 353 20.80 -26.33 7.13
CA ARG A 353 20.20 -27.63 7.49
C ARG A 353 18.69 -27.69 7.22
N ASP A 354 18.12 -26.59 6.72
CA ASP A 354 16.73 -26.52 6.31
C ASP A 354 16.58 -26.83 4.82
N LEU A 355 15.47 -27.48 4.48
CA LEU A 355 15.02 -27.66 3.10
C LEU A 355 13.80 -26.75 2.86
N VAL A 356 13.89 -25.87 1.87
CA VAL A 356 12.77 -25.04 1.44
C VAL A 356 12.13 -25.64 0.19
N ILE A 357 10.82 -25.89 0.24
CA ILE A 357 10.06 -26.44 -0.88
C ILE A 357 9.18 -25.35 -1.47
N GLY A 358 9.48 -24.94 -2.70
CA GLY A 358 8.67 -24.02 -3.48
C GLY A 358 7.66 -24.78 -4.35
N ILE A 359 6.36 -24.65 -4.06
CA ILE A 359 5.31 -25.32 -4.88
C ILE A 359 4.67 -24.30 -5.82
N THR A 360 4.76 -24.56 -7.13
CA THR A 360 4.18 -23.69 -8.16
C THR A 360 3.79 -24.49 -9.41
N GLN A 361 2.52 -24.42 -9.81
CA GLN A 361 2.05 -25.08 -11.03
C GLN A 361 2.80 -24.59 -12.27
N SER A 362 2.89 -23.26 -12.45
CA SER A 362 3.45 -22.64 -13.65
C SER A 362 4.97 -22.60 -13.64
N GLY A 363 5.60 -22.63 -12.45
CA GLY A 363 7.02 -22.38 -12.30
C GLY A 363 7.43 -20.92 -12.49
N GLU A 364 6.46 -20.01 -12.59
CA GLU A 364 6.66 -18.58 -12.89
C GLU A 364 5.98 -17.68 -11.84
N THR A 365 5.51 -18.23 -10.72
CA THR A 365 4.83 -17.45 -9.67
C THR A 365 5.84 -16.55 -8.95
N ALA A 366 5.79 -15.24 -9.21
CA ALA A 366 6.78 -14.26 -8.74
C ALA A 366 7.08 -14.35 -7.24
N ASP A 367 6.06 -14.40 -6.37
CA ASP A 367 6.29 -14.48 -4.92
C ASP A 367 6.96 -15.80 -4.51
N THR A 368 6.57 -16.93 -5.12
CA THR A 368 7.21 -18.23 -4.86
C THR A 368 8.67 -18.21 -5.31
N LEU A 369 8.96 -17.65 -6.49
CA LEU A 369 10.33 -17.52 -7.00
C LEU A 369 11.18 -16.62 -6.09
N ALA A 370 10.66 -15.46 -5.68
CA ALA A 370 11.34 -14.57 -4.75
C ALA A 370 11.63 -15.24 -3.40
N ALA A 371 10.66 -15.99 -2.85
CA ALA A 371 10.85 -16.74 -1.61
C ALA A 371 11.92 -17.85 -1.76
N MET A 372 11.93 -18.55 -2.90
CA MET A 372 12.95 -19.55 -3.23
C MET A 372 14.35 -18.92 -3.32
N ARG A 373 14.51 -17.82 -4.05
CA ARG A 373 15.78 -17.08 -4.13
C ARG A 373 16.27 -16.65 -2.76
N LEU A 374 15.41 -16.03 -1.96
CA LEU A 374 15.73 -15.56 -0.62
C LEU A 374 16.21 -16.71 0.30
N ALA A 375 15.53 -17.85 0.26
CA ALA A 375 15.93 -19.03 1.02
C ALA A 375 17.33 -19.53 0.61
N ARG A 376 17.59 -19.57 -0.70
CA ARG A 376 18.87 -20.00 -1.26
C ARG A 376 20.00 -19.04 -0.90
N GLU A 377 19.76 -17.73 -0.98
CA GLU A 377 20.71 -16.68 -0.58
C GLU A 377 21.09 -16.78 0.90
N ARG A 378 20.17 -17.24 1.75
CA ARG A 378 20.44 -17.53 3.17
C ARG A 378 21.02 -18.91 3.45
N GLY A 379 21.39 -19.63 2.39
CA GLY A 379 22.14 -20.87 2.44
C GLY A 379 21.30 -22.12 2.63
N ALA A 380 19.96 -22.05 2.64
CA ALA A 380 19.13 -23.25 2.61
C ALA A 380 19.08 -23.88 1.23
N ARG A 381 18.69 -25.16 1.22
CA ARG A 381 18.50 -25.93 -0.01
C ARG A 381 17.09 -25.75 -0.52
N VAL A 382 16.93 -25.59 -1.83
CA VAL A 382 15.64 -25.28 -2.44
C VAL A 382 15.19 -26.40 -3.38
N LEU A 383 14.05 -27.00 -3.09
CA LEU A 383 13.35 -27.97 -3.94
C LEU A 383 12.16 -27.29 -4.61
N ALA A 384 12.07 -27.33 -5.94
CA ALA A 384 10.87 -26.89 -6.66
C ALA A 384 9.94 -28.07 -6.90
N VAL A 385 8.65 -27.93 -6.58
CA VAL A 385 7.59 -28.83 -7.09
C VAL A 385 6.79 -28.08 -8.14
N THR A 386 6.91 -28.51 -9.40
CA THR A 386 6.31 -27.77 -10.54
C THR A 386 5.83 -28.66 -11.67
N ASN A 387 4.92 -28.16 -12.49
CA ASN A 387 4.42 -28.90 -13.65
C ASN A 387 5.16 -28.57 -14.95
N VAL A 388 5.83 -27.42 -15.01
CA VAL A 388 6.41 -26.90 -16.26
C VAL A 388 7.91 -27.11 -16.30
N MET A 389 8.36 -27.95 -17.22
CA MET A 389 9.77 -28.17 -17.53
C MET A 389 10.41 -26.90 -18.10
N GLY A 390 11.63 -26.58 -17.65
CA GLY A 390 12.35 -25.39 -18.10
C GLY A 390 11.72 -24.07 -17.65
N SER A 391 10.86 -24.08 -16.63
CA SER A 391 10.34 -22.86 -16.00
C SER A 391 11.39 -22.20 -15.11
N GLN A 392 11.16 -20.95 -14.70
CA GLN A 392 12.08 -20.22 -13.84
C GLN A 392 12.35 -20.92 -12.50
N ALA A 393 11.32 -21.54 -11.90
CA ALA A 393 11.48 -22.31 -10.67
C ALA A 393 12.49 -23.47 -10.84
N THR A 394 12.50 -24.13 -12.00
CA THR A 394 13.44 -25.23 -12.29
C THR A 394 14.88 -24.76 -12.40
N ARG A 395 15.10 -23.53 -12.89
CA ARG A 395 16.44 -22.94 -13.01
C ARG A 395 16.98 -22.45 -11.67
N GLU A 396 16.09 -22.03 -10.77
CA GLU A 396 16.47 -21.41 -9.50
C GLU A 396 16.59 -22.39 -8.33
N ALA A 397 15.99 -23.57 -8.44
CA ALA A 397 16.05 -24.61 -7.43
C ALA A 397 17.35 -25.43 -7.49
N ASP A 398 17.73 -26.02 -6.34
CA ASP A 398 18.81 -27.01 -6.25
C ASP A 398 18.33 -28.41 -6.69
N GLY A 399 17.02 -28.68 -6.65
CA GLY A 399 16.41 -29.88 -7.20
C GLY A 399 14.94 -29.67 -7.56
N VAL A 400 14.37 -30.56 -8.38
CA VAL A 400 13.04 -30.37 -8.96
C VAL A 400 12.23 -31.66 -8.89
N LEU A 401 10.97 -31.60 -8.47
CA LEU A 401 10.02 -32.70 -8.63
C LEU A 401 8.90 -32.27 -9.57
N TYR A 402 8.83 -32.94 -10.72
CA TYR A 402 7.81 -32.64 -11.72
C TYR A 402 6.48 -33.30 -11.37
N THR A 403 5.38 -32.56 -11.45
CA THR A 403 4.06 -33.17 -11.29
C THR A 403 3.62 -33.99 -12.50
N ARG A 404 4.20 -33.77 -13.69
CA ARG A 404 3.87 -34.51 -14.92
C ARG A 404 2.35 -34.57 -15.22
N ALA A 405 1.58 -33.57 -14.81
CA ALA A 405 0.12 -33.55 -14.93
C ALA A 405 -0.38 -33.20 -16.36
N GLY A 406 0.54 -32.99 -17.30
CA GLY A 406 0.25 -32.42 -18.61
C GLY A 406 -0.17 -30.94 -18.54
N LEU A 407 -0.51 -30.36 -19.68
CA LEU A 407 -0.89 -28.94 -19.77
C LEU A 407 -2.21 -28.68 -19.03
N GLU A 408 -2.23 -27.68 -18.15
CA GLU A 408 -3.44 -27.18 -17.48
C GLU A 408 -3.70 -25.75 -17.97
N ILE A 409 -4.88 -25.55 -18.56
CA ILE A 409 -5.33 -24.31 -19.20
C ILE A 409 -6.39 -23.61 -18.34
N GLY A 410 -7.19 -24.37 -17.58
CA GLY A 410 -8.14 -23.84 -16.62
C GLY A 410 -7.45 -22.92 -15.60
N VAL A 411 -8.02 -21.74 -15.39
CA VAL A 411 -7.48 -20.77 -14.42
C VAL A 411 -7.48 -21.34 -13.01
N ALA A 412 -8.55 -22.06 -12.64
CA ALA A 412 -8.63 -22.77 -11.37
C ALA A 412 -7.91 -24.12 -11.49
N ALA A 413 -6.81 -24.28 -10.76
CA ALA A 413 -6.05 -25.53 -10.71
C ALA A 413 -6.94 -26.69 -10.24
N THR A 414 -6.81 -27.86 -10.89
CA THR A 414 -7.56 -29.07 -10.60
C THR A 414 -6.64 -30.30 -10.59
N LYS A 415 -6.22 -30.78 -11.78
CA LYS A 415 -5.30 -31.92 -11.89
C LYS A 415 -3.93 -31.64 -11.31
N THR A 416 -3.44 -30.41 -11.46
CA THR A 416 -2.13 -30.06 -10.89
C THR A 416 -2.16 -30.05 -9.37
N PHE A 417 -3.29 -29.75 -8.73
CA PHE A 417 -3.43 -29.84 -7.27
C PHE A 417 -3.26 -31.28 -6.78
N VAL A 418 -4.00 -32.24 -7.34
CA VAL A 418 -3.92 -33.64 -6.91
C VAL A 418 -2.55 -34.25 -7.23
N CYS A 419 -1.94 -33.88 -8.36
CA CYS A 419 -0.57 -34.29 -8.68
C CYS A 419 0.47 -33.66 -7.72
N GLN A 420 0.30 -32.40 -7.30
CA GLN A 420 1.15 -31.77 -6.27
C GLN A 420 1.04 -32.53 -4.94
N VAL A 421 -0.17 -32.90 -4.53
CA VAL A 421 -0.39 -33.71 -3.32
C VAL A 421 0.29 -35.08 -3.46
N ALA A 422 0.14 -35.75 -4.60
CA ALA A 422 0.80 -37.04 -4.85
C ALA A 422 2.33 -36.93 -4.78
N VAL A 423 2.93 -35.90 -5.38
CA VAL A 423 4.37 -35.63 -5.28
C VAL A 423 4.81 -35.41 -3.82
N MET A 424 4.04 -34.65 -3.05
CA MET A 424 4.35 -34.42 -1.64
C MET A 424 4.26 -35.71 -0.81
N TYR A 425 3.34 -36.63 -1.14
CA TYR A 425 3.28 -37.95 -0.51
C TYR A 425 4.48 -38.82 -0.89
N LEU A 426 4.88 -38.84 -2.16
CA LEU A 426 6.07 -39.55 -2.61
C LEU A 426 7.33 -39.05 -1.89
N LEU A 427 7.47 -37.73 -1.73
CA LEU A 427 8.54 -37.13 -0.96
C LEU A 427 8.49 -37.53 0.52
N GLY A 428 7.31 -37.51 1.14
CA GLY A 428 7.12 -37.95 2.53
C GLY A 428 7.49 -39.42 2.75
N LEU A 429 7.07 -40.31 1.86
CA LEU A 429 7.43 -41.73 1.88
C LEU A 429 8.94 -41.94 1.69
N ARG A 430 9.57 -41.21 0.75
CA ARG A 430 11.02 -41.27 0.55
C ARG A 430 11.80 -40.80 1.77
N LEU A 431 11.39 -39.69 2.40
CA LEU A 431 12.00 -39.21 3.63
C LEU A 431 11.85 -40.22 4.78
N ALA A 432 10.68 -40.85 4.89
CA ALA A 432 10.43 -41.88 5.91
C ALA A 432 11.25 -43.15 5.68
N GLU A 433 11.45 -43.55 4.42
CA GLU A 433 12.33 -44.65 4.03
C GLU A 433 13.78 -44.36 4.42
N LEU A 434 14.32 -43.21 4.01
CA LEU A 434 15.70 -42.82 4.30
C LEU A 434 15.98 -42.76 5.80
N ARG A 435 15.01 -42.25 6.59
CA ARG A 435 15.15 -42.06 8.04
C ARG A 435 14.73 -43.30 8.85
N GLY A 436 14.18 -44.33 8.22
CA GLY A 436 13.70 -45.55 8.88
C GLY A 436 12.60 -45.32 9.91
N THR A 437 11.78 -44.27 9.76
CA THR A 437 10.73 -43.90 10.72
C THR A 437 9.40 -44.62 10.50
N LEU A 438 9.19 -45.14 9.29
CA LEU A 438 8.00 -45.91 8.92
C LEU A 438 8.39 -47.36 8.60
N GLY A 439 7.66 -48.31 9.19
CA GLY A 439 7.92 -49.75 9.04
C GLY A 439 7.68 -50.24 7.61
N LEU A 440 8.36 -51.33 7.24
CA LEU A 440 8.27 -51.91 5.89
C LEU A 440 6.83 -52.24 5.48
N GLU A 441 6.05 -52.85 6.38
CA GLU A 441 4.65 -53.24 6.14
C GLU A 441 3.76 -52.02 5.83
N ASP A 442 3.86 -50.96 6.64
CA ASP A 442 3.11 -49.72 6.42
C ASP A 442 3.52 -49.03 5.11
N ARG A 443 4.81 -49.02 4.78
CA ARG A 443 5.28 -48.47 3.49
C ARG A 443 4.72 -49.25 2.31
N CYS A 444 4.80 -50.58 2.34
CA CYS A 444 4.24 -51.42 1.28
C CYS A 444 2.74 -51.19 1.09
N ARG A 445 2.00 -51.09 2.20
CA ARG A 445 0.57 -50.80 2.20
C ARG A 445 0.26 -49.45 1.57
N LEU A 446 0.94 -48.37 2.01
CA LEU A 446 0.71 -47.02 1.47
C LEU A 446 1.09 -46.90 0.00
N VAL A 447 2.19 -47.53 -0.43
CA VAL A 447 2.58 -47.56 -1.85
C VAL A 447 1.55 -48.31 -2.69
N ALA A 448 1.06 -49.47 -2.21
CA ALA A 448 0.02 -50.23 -2.89
C ALA A 448 -1.30 -49.43 -3.00
N GLU A 449 -1.69 -48.72 -1.94
CA GLU A 449 -2.87 -47.86 -1.97
C GLU A 449 -2.69 -46.65 -2.88
N LEU A 450 -1.52 -46.01 -2.90
CA LEU A 450 -1.22 -44.89 -3.81
C LEU A 450 -1.33 -45.33 -5.28
N LYS A 451 -0.85 -46.53 -5.63
CA LYS A 451 -1.02 -47.13 -6.97
C LYS A 451 -2.49 -47.40 -7.34
N ARG A 452 -3.35 -47.59 -6.35
CA ARG A 452 -4.79 -47.79 -6.56
C ARG A 452 -5.51 -46.47 -6.88
N VAL A 453 -5.04 -45.34 -6.34
CA VAL A 453 -5.69 -44.02 -6.46
C VAL A 453 -6.14 -43.65 -7.88
N PRO A 454 -5.34 -43.81 -8.96
CA PRO A 454 -5.79 -43.46 -10.31
C PRO A 454 -7.10 -44.13 -10.74
N HIS A 455 -7.31 -45.39 -10.34
CA HIS A 455 -8.52 -46.14 -10.64
C HIS A 455 -9.73 -45.65 -9.81
N GLU A 456 -9.47 -45.21 -8.59
CA GLU A 456 -10.49 -44.73 -7.64
C GLU A 456 -10.92 -43.28 -7.92
N ILE A 457 -10.16 -42.51 -8.70
CA ILE A 457 -10.48 -41.10 -9.04
C ILE A 457 -11.76 -40.98 -9.87
N ALA A 458 -12.06 -41.97 -10.72
CA ALA A 458 -13.24 -41.95 -11.58
C ALA A 458 -14.54 -42.23 -10.80
N GLU A 459 -14.48 -42.98 -9.71
CA GLU A 459 -15.65 -43.44 -8.96
C GLU A 459 -16.43 -42.31 -8.27
N PRO A 460 -15.80 -41.32 -7.57
CA PRO A 460 -16.48 -40.18 -6.98
C PRO A 460 -17.35 -39.37 -7.95
N LEU A 461 -17.03 -39.39 -9.25
CA LEU A 461 -17.77 -38.67 -10.27
C LEU A 461 -18.90 -39.52 -10.87
N ALA A 462 -18.71 -40.83 -11.01
CA ALA A 462 -19.67 -41.72 -11.66
C ALA A 462 -20.98 -41.89 -10.86
N GLY A 463 -20.91 -41.90 -9.53
CA GLY A 463 -22.07 -42.07 -8.65
C GLY A 463 -22.75 -40.77 -8.20
N LEU A 464 -22.20 -39.60 -8.56
CA LEU A 464 -22.62 -38.31 -8.03
C LEU A 464 -23.56 -37.57 -8.99
N ASP A 465 -24.77 -37.26 -8.53
CA ASP A 465 -25.67 -36.36 -9.26
C ASP A 465 -25.26 -34.89 -9.07
N VAL A 466 -24.14 -34.53 -9.70
CA VAL A 466 -23.53 -33.20 -9.66
C VAL A 466 -24.54 -32.10 -10.03
N ASP A 467 -25.44 -32.39 -10.97
CA ASP A 467 -26.45 -31.45 -11.44
C ASP A 467 -27.48 -31.16 -10.34
N ALA A 468 -28.03 -32.20 -9.69
CA ALA A 468 -28.98 -32.02 -8.60
C ALA A 468 -28.40 -31.28 -7.39
N ILE A 469 -27.16 -31.61 -6.98
CA ILE A 469 -26.49 -30.90 -5.88
C ILE A 469 -26.29 -29.43 -6.23
N ALA A 470 -25.77 -29.15 -7.43
CA ALA A 470 -25.50 -27.80 -7.87
C ALA A 470 -26.78 -26.95 -8.02
N GLU A 471 -27.89 -27.56 -8.48
CA GLU A 471 -29.19 -26.91 -8.65
C GLU A 471 -29.84 -26.57 -7.31
N ARG A 472 -29.84 -27.51 -6.34
CA ARG A 472 -30.38 -27.29 -4.99
C ARG A 472 -29.78 -26.06 -4.33
N HIS A 473 -28.47 -25.86 -4.50
CA HIS A 473 -27.75 -24.77 -3.85
C HIS A 473 -27.46 -23.58 -4.76
N ALA A 474 -28.00 -23.52 -5.98
CA ALA A 474 -27.67 -22.48 -6.97
C ALA A 474 -27.99 -21.05 -6.50
N ALA A 475 -29.04 -20.89 -5.70
CA ALA A 475 -29.52 -19.59 -5.21
C ALA A 475 -28.72 -19.03 -4.02
N GLN A 476 -27.96 -19.87 -3.30
CA GLN A 476 -27.38 -19.49 -2.01
C GLN A 476 -26.23 -18.48 -2.14
N GLY A 477 -26.27 -17.46 -1.29
CA GLY A 477 -25.36 -16.30 -1.35
C GLY A 477 -24.06 -16.45 -0.58
N PHE A 478 -23.96 -17.43 0.32
CA PHE A 478 -22.81 -17.67 1.19
C PHE A 478 -22.65 -19.17 1.44
N PHE A 479 -21.42 -19.63 1.61
CA PHE A 479 -21.07 -21.03 1.91
C PHE A 479 -19.96 -21.07 2.97
N LEU A 480 -20.05 -22.03 3.89
CA LEU A 480 -18.98 -22.32 4.84
C LEU A 480 -18.41 -23.73 4.59
N TYR A 481 -17.09 -23.88 4.73
CA TYR A 481 -16.40 -25.16 4.63
C TYR A 481 -15.76 -25.52 5.95
N LEU A 482 -15.91 -26.76 6.39
CA LEU A 482 -15.32 -27.27 7.61
C LEU A 482 -14.52 -28.54 7.35
N GLY A 483 -13.36 -28.61 7.96
CA GLY A 483 -12.55 -29.81 7.97
C GLY A 483 -11.68 -29.84 9.21
N ARG A 484 -11.13 -31.01 9.52
CA ARG A 484 -10.18 -31.17 10.62
C ARG A 484 -9.05 -32.08 10.19
N HIS A 485 -7.84 -31.80 10.68
CA HIS A 485 -6.66 -32.56 10.28
C HIS A 485 -6.49 -32.51 8.74
N VAL A 486 -6.23 -33.64 8.09
CA VAL A 486 -6.15 -33.79 6.62
C VAL A 486 -7.41 -33.32 5.87
N GLY A 487 -8.58 -33.29 6.52
CA GLY A 487 -9.80 -32.74 5.94
C GLY A 487 -9.83 -31.21 5.87
N LEU A 488 -9.05 -30.49 6.70
CA LEU A 488 -9.01 -29.03 6.69
C LEU A 488 -8.43 -28.44 5.39
N PRO A 489 -7.27 -28.90 4.89
CA PRO A 489 -6.77 -28.45 3.60
C PRO A 489 -7.74 -28.71 2.44
N VAL A 490 -8.48 -29.83 2.46
CA VAL A 490 -9.52 -30.13 1.47
C VAL A 490 -10.67 -29.12 1.55
N ALA A 491 -11.10 -28.77 2.77
CA ALA A 491 -12.12 -27.75 2.99
C ALA A 491 -11.67 -26.36 2.51
N LEU A 492 -10.41 -25.99 2.76
CA LEU A 492 -9.80 -24.75 2.28
C LEU A 492 -9.75 -24.71 0.74
N GLU A 493 -9.34 -25.81 0.10
CA GLU A 493 -9.31 -25.90 -1.36
C GLU A 493 -10.70 -25.86 -1.97
N GLY A 494 -11.67 -26.60 -1.41
CA GLY A 494 -13.07 -26.55 -1.86
C GLY A 494 -13.66 -25.14 -1.76
N ALA A 495 -13.40 -24.42 -0.66
CA ALA A 495 -13.82 -23.03 -0.52
C ALA A 495 -13.16 -22.12 -1.58
N LEU A 496 -11.86 -22.29 -1.82
CA LEU A 496 -11.12 -21.52 -2.81
C LEU A 496 -11.66 -21.76 -4.23
N LYS A 497 -11.87 -23.02 -4.64
CA LYS A 497 -12.45 -23.34 -5.95
C LYS A 497 -13.82 -22.71 -6.14
N LEU A 498 -14.70 -22.80 -5.14
CA LEU A 498 -16.01 -22.18 -5.22
C LEU A 498 -15.88 -20.64 -5.33
N LYS A 499 -14.98 -20.02 -4.56
CA LYS A 499 -14.70 -18.58 -4.62
C LYS A 499 -14.26 -18.14 -6.01
N GLU A 500 -13.27 -18.82 -6.57
CA GLU A 500 -12.63 -18.47 -7.84
C GLU A 500 -13.59 -18.54 -9.02
N ILE A 501 -14.41 -19.59 -9.11
CA ILE A 501 -15.19 -19.85 -10.33
C ILE A 501 -16.63 -19.36 -10.26
N SER A 502 -17.18 -19.17 -9.04
CA SER A 502 -18.57 -18.75 -8.84
C SER A 502 -18.74 -17.34 -8.26
N TYR A 503 -17.66 -16.74 -7.74
CA TYR A 503 -17.64 -15.44 -7.07
C TYR A 503 -18.59 -15.36 -5.85
N ILE A 504 -18.78 -16.50 -5.18
CA ILE A 504 -19.63 -16.58 -4.00
C ILE A 504 -18.75 -16.38 -2.77
N PRO A 505 -19.12 -15.45 -1.87
CA PRO A 505 -18.51 -15.33 -0.56
C PRO A 505 -18.47 -16.69 0.13
N THR A 506 -17.26 -17.14 0.41
CA THR A 506 -16.94 -18.47 0.90
C THR A 506 -15.79 -18.37 1.87
N ASP A 507 -15.86 -19.17 2.92
CA ASP A 507 -14.81 -19.26 3.92
C ASP A 507 -14.65 -20.69 4.42
N ALA A 508 -13.48 -21.01 4.96
CA ALA A 508 -13.17 -22.35 5.46
C ALA A 508 -12.49 -22.30 6.82
N TYR A 509 -12.91 -23.18 7.73
CA TYR A 509 -12.40 -23.21 9.09
C TYR A 509 -12.00 -24.61 9.52
N ALA A 510 -11.03 -24.66 10.44
CA ALA A 510 -10.84 -25.84 11.27
C ALA A 510 -12.14 -26.08 12.04
N ALA A 511 -12.74 -27.27 11.90
CA ALA A 511 -14.06 -27.56 12.46
C ALA A 511 -14.12 -27.29 13.99
N GLY A 512 -13.02 -27.50 14.71
CA GLY A 512 -12.91 -27.22 16.14
C GLY A 512 -12.97 -25.73 16.51
N GLU A 513 -12.71 -24.82 15.59
CA GLU A 513 -12.75 -23.37 15.83
C GLU A 513 -14.15 -22.79 15.65
N MET A 514 -15.14 -23.59 15.25
CA MET A 514 -16.51 -23.10 15.00
C MET A 514 -17.08 -22.30 16.17
N LYS A 515 -16.92 -22.81 17.39
CA LYS A 515 -17.40 -22.15 18.62
C LYS A 515 -16.66 -20.87 19.00
N HIS A 516 -15.55 -20.56 18.35
CA HIS A 516 -14.71 -19.40 18.66
C HIS A 516 -15.00 -18.17 17.78
N GLY A 517 -16.17 -18.14 17.13
CA GLY A 517 -16.63 -17.00 16.34
C GLY A 517 -17.41 -17.40 15.07
N PRO A 518 -16.86 -18.28 14.19
CA PRO A 518 -17.46 -18.60 12.89
C PRO A 518 -18.87 -19.17 12.94
N ILE A 519 -19.25 -19.85 14.03
CA ILE A 519 -20.62 -20.38 14.22
C ILE A 519 -21.70 -19.28 14.20
N ALA A 520 -21.36 -18.02 14.46
CA ALA A 520 -22.28 -16.89 14.41
C ALA A 520 -22.66 -16.47 12.97
N LEU A 521 -22.00 -17.04 11.96
CA LEU A 521 -22.33 -16.85 10.55
C LEU A 521 -23.41 -17.82 10.05
N LEU A 522 -23.79 -18.81 10.85
CA LEU A 522 -24.70 -19.87 10.45
C LEU A 522 -26.16 -19.50 10.69
N ASP A 523 -26.98 -19.77 9.69
CA ASP A 523 -28.44 -19.75 9.75
C ASP A 523 -29.02 -20.86 8.84
N GLU A 524 -30.35 -20.98 8.81
CA GLU A 524 -31.07 -21.97 8.00
C GLU A 524 -30.84 -21.87 6.49
N SER A 525 -30.36 -20.72 6.01
CA SER A 525 -30.05 -20.51 4.59
C SER A 525 -28.62 -20.89 4.23
N THR A 526 -27.75 -21.12 5.22
CA THR A 526 -26.32 -21.30 5.03
C THR A 526 -25.97 -22.77 4.76
N PRO A 527 -25.46 -23.12 3.56
CA PRO A 527 -24.92 -24.45 3.31
C PRO A 527 -23.51 -24.56 3.91
N VAL A 528 -23.28 -25.65 4.64
CA VAL A 528 -22.02 -25.95 5.29
C VAL A 528 -21.48 -27.26 4.75
N VAL A 529 -20.42 -27.18 3.95
CA VAL A 529 -19.73 -28.35 3.41
C VAL A 529 -18.74 -28.86 4.45
N VAL A 530 -18.85 -30.11 4.84
CA VAL A 530 -18.00 -30.70 5.89
C VAL A 530 -17.24 -31.90 5.34
N VAL A 531 -15.91 -31.85 5.39
CA VAL A 531 -15.05 -32.99 5.03
C VAL A 531 -14.89 -33.89 6.25
N VAL A 532 -15.53 -35.06 6.22
CA VAL A 532 -15.69 -36.01 7.32
C VAL A 532 -15.39 -37.44 6.84
N THR A 533 -14.20 -37.61 6.28
CA THR A 533 -13.73 -38.92 5.85
C THR A 533 -13.23 -39.75 7.03
N ASP A 534 -13.10 -41.06 6.82
CA ASP A 534 -12.58 -41.97 7.84
C ASP A 534 -11.16 -41.55 8.25
N SER A 535 -11.02 -41.11 9.50
CA SER A 535 -9.79 -40.54 10.03
C SER A 535 -9.80 -40.58 11.55
N PRO A 536 -8.63 -40.49 12.22
CA PRO A 536 -8.54 -40.52 13.68
C PRO A 536 -9.34 -39.42 14.42
N VAL A 537 -9.80 -38.39 13.70
CA VAL A 537 -10.57 -37.27 14.25
C VAL A 537 -12.03 -37.25 13.81
N ARG A 538 -12.50 -38.28 13.10
CA ARG A 538 -13.87 -38.37 12.54
C ARG A 538 -14.95 -38.04 13.57
N ASP A 539 -14.95 -38.70 14.73
CA ASP A 539 -15.97 -38.50 15.77
C ASP A 539 -16.02 -37.04 16.27
N LYS A 540 -14.87 -36.35 16.23
CA LYS A 540 -14.83 -34.92 16.59
C LYS A 540 -15.44 -34.05 15.51
N VAL A 541 -15.25 -34.39 14.23
CA VAL A 541 -15.92 -33.71 13.11
C VAL A 541 -17.42 -33.94 13.15
N VAL A 542 -17.88 -35.17 13.44
CA VAL A 542 -19.32 -35.47 13.64
C VAL A 542 -19.90 -34.63 14.79
N SER A 543 -19.19 -34.49 15.90
CA SER A 543 -19.60 -33.57 16.97
C SER A 543 -19.70 -32.11 16.50
N ASN A 544 -18.80 -31.65 15.61
CA ASN A 544 -18.89 -30.30 15.05
C ASN A 544 -20.07 -30.16 14.07
N ILE A 545 -20.41 -31.21 13.32
CA ILE A 545 -21.61 -31.25 12.47
C ILE A 545 -22.88 -31.05 13.30
N GLN A 546 -22.97 -31.67 14.47
CA GLN A 546 -24.11 -31.47 15.39
C GLN A 546 -24.22 -30.02 15.86
N GLU A 547 -23.09 -29.34 16.07
CA GLU A 547 -23.06 -27.91 16.44
C GLU A 547 -23.56 -27.02 15.30
N VAL A 548 -23.22 -27.35 14.06
CA VAL A 548 -23.72 -26.68 12.85
C VAL A 548 -25.24 -26.84 12.74
N ARG A 549 -25.74 -28.07 12.88
CA ARG A 549 -27.18 -28.36 12.80
C ARG A 549 -27.99 -27.73 13.92
N ALA A 550 -27.42 -27.60 15.11
CA ALA A 550 -28.04 -26.87 16.21
C ALA A 550 -28.31 -25.38 15.88
N ARG A 551 -27.72 -24.85 14.81
CA ARG A 551 -27.97 -23.49 14.28
C ARG A 551 -28.88 -23.47 13.05
N GLY A 552 -29.46 -24.61 12.68
CA GLY A 552 -30.36 -24.75 11.53
C GLY A 552 -29.66 -24.82 10.18
N ALA A 553 -28.33 -24.69 10.13
CA ALA A 553 -27.58 -24.71 8.87
C ALA A 553 -27.59 -26.08 8.19
N HIS A 554 -27.62 -26.05 6.85
CA HIS A 554 -27.76 -27.24 6.02
C HIS A 554 -26.40 -27.88 5.75
N VAL A 555 -26.22 -29.14 6.15
CA VAL A 555 -24.92 -29.84 6.08
C VAL A 555 -24.82 -30.68 4.82
N ILE A 556 -23.72 -30.48 4.10
CA ILE A 556 -23.29 -31.29 2.95
C ILE A 556 -22.00 -32.00 3.35
N ALA A 557 -22.07 -33.29 3.66
CA ALA A 557 -20.92 -34.08 4.12
C ALA A 557 -20.17 -34.71 2.94
N VAL A 558 -18.85 -34.60 2.90
CA VAL A 558 -17.98 -35.45 2.07
C VAL A 558 -17.43 -36.54 2.98
N ALA A 559 -17.86 -37.79 2.77
CA ALA A 559 -17.60 -38.91 3.66
C ALA A 559 -17.08 -40.13 2.89
N SER A 560 -16.31 -40.98 3.57
CA SER A 560 -15.83 -42.23 2.99
C SER A 560 -17.00 -43.20 2.76
N GLU A 561 -16.89 -44.05 1.74
CA GLU A 561 -17.80 -45.17 1.54
C GLU A 561 -17.80 -46.12 2.74
N GLY A 562 -18.97 -46.68 3.06
CA GLY A 562 -19.19 -47.54 4.23
C GLY A 562 -19.59 -46.80 5.52
N ASP A 563 -19.41 -45.49 5.60
CA ASP A 563 -19.80 -44.69 6.78
C ASP A 563 -21.30 -44.35 6.81
N VAL A 564 -22.16 -45.32 7.12
CA VAL A 564 -23.62 -45.12 7.15
C VAL A 564 -24.12 -44.26 8.32
N GLU A 565 -23.30 -44.01 9.33
CA GLU A 565 -23.68 -43.19 10.49
C GLU A 565 -23.85 -41.72 10.08
N ILE A 566 -23.04 -41.24 9.13
CA ILE A 566 -23.08 -39.84 8.70
C ILE A 566 -24.43 -39.43 8.09
N ASP A 567 -25.19 -40.37 7.55
CA ASP A 567 -26.52 -40.12 6.97
C ASP A 567 -27.53 -39.60 8.02
N GLN A 568 -27.28 -39.86 9.30
CA GLN A 568 -28.08 -39.35 10.41
C GLN A 568 -27.70 -37.91 10.78
N HIS A 569 -26.53 -37.47 10.35
CA HIS A 569 -25.90 -36.22 10.75
C HIS A 569 -25.80 -35.18 9.63
N ALA A 570 -26.03 -35.53 8.37
CA ALA A 570 -26.03 -34.60 7.25
C ALA A 570 -27.26 -34.79 6.38
N GLU A 571 -27.79 -33.70 5.85
CA GLU A 571 -28.94 -33.75 4.94
C GLU A 571 -28.53 -34.16 3.51
N GLU A 572 -27.27 -33.97 3.15
CA GLU A 572 -26.69 -34.41 1.87
C GLU A 572 -25.32 -35.03 2.11
N VAL A 573 -25.06 -36.19 1.50
CA VAL A 573 -23.81 -36.92 1.67
C VAL A 573 -23.22 -37.26 0.30
N ILE A 574 -21.99 -36.81 0.09
CA ILE A 574 -21.14 -37.10 -1.06
C ILE A 574 -20.16 -38.20 -0.63
N ARG A 575 -20.26 -39.36 -1.26
CA ARG A 575 -19.43 -40.52 -0.95
C ARG A 575 -18.18 -40.53 -1.81
N VAL A 576 -17.05 -40.87 -1.20
CA VAL A 576 -15.78 -41.11 -1.89
C VAL A 576 -15.20 -42.47 -1.48
N PRO A 577 -14.51 -43.21 -2.36
CA PRO A 577 -13.95 -44.50 -2.03
C PRO A 577 -13.04 -44.47 -0.80
N ALA A 578 -13.05 -45.56 -0.05
CA ALA A 578 -12.26 -45.69 1.17
C ALA A 578 -10.78 -45.99 0.85
N LEU A 579 -9.91 -45.13 1.35
CA LEU A 579 -8.45 -45.28 1.35
C LEU A 579 -7.92 -45.09 2.78
N ASP A 580 -6.63 -45.32 2.97
CA ASP A 580 -5.89 -44.83 4.12
C ASP A 580 -6.21 -43.35 4.32
N TRP A 581 -6.53 -43.00 5.56
CA TRP A 581 -7.01 -41.69 5.94
C TRP A 581 -6.05 -40.56 5.52
N MET A 582 -4.74 -40.83 5.40
CA MET A 582 -3.76 -39.85 4.94
C MET A 582 -3.83 -39.62 3.43
N LEU A 583 -4.23 -40.62 2.62
CA LEU A 583 -4.34 -40.55 1.16
C LEU A 583 -5.71 -40.03 0.70
N GLN A 584 -6.72 -40.12 1.56
CA GLN A 584 -8.09 -39.71 1.29
C GLN A 584 -8.28 -38.28 0.72
N PRO A 585 -7.46 -37.25 1.04
CA PRO A 585 -7.54 -35.92 0.42
C PRO A 585 -7.48 -35.93 -1.12
N LEU A 586 -6.79 -36.89 -1.73
CA LEU A 586 -6.72 -37.04 -3.20
C LEU A 586 -8.09 -37.30 -3.81
N LEU A 587 -8.98 -38.00 -3.10
CA LEU A 587 -10.33 -38.32 -3.56
C LEU A 587 -11.38 -37.30 -3.09
N ALA A 588 -11.26 -36.82 -1.85
CA ALA A 588 -12.28 -35.96 -1.22
C ALA A 588 -12.45 -34.59 -1.91
N VAL A 589 -11.42 -34.10 -2.60
CA VAL A 589 -11.48 -32.80 -3.31
C VAL A 589 -12.24 -32.87 -4.64
N ILE A 590 -12.26 -34.02 -5.30
CA ILE A 590 -12.74 -34.17 -6.68
C ILE A 590 -14.24 -33.85 -6.83
N PRO A 591 -15.14 -34.41 -5.99
CA PRO A 591 -16.56 -34.06 -6.03
C PRO A 591 -16.81 -32.56 -5.88
N LEU A 592 -16.04 -31.89 -5.02
CA LEU A 592 -16.19 -30.46 -4.77
C LEU A 592 -15.91 -29.66 -6.05
N GLN A 593 -14.80 -29.96 -6.73
CA GLN A 593 -14.44 -29.32 -8.01
C GLN A 593 -15.55 -29.47 -9.05
N ALA A 594 -16.15 -30.66 -9.17
CA ALA A 594 -17.23 -30.94 -10.12
C ALA A 594 -18.52 -30.16 -9.79
N VAL A 595 -18.98 -30.22 -8.54
CA VAL A 595 -20.18 -29.51 -8.06
C VAL A 595 -20.03 -28.00 -8.21
N HIS A 596 -18.88 -27.43 -7.84
CA HIS A 596 -18.66 -25.99 -7.94
C HIS A 596 -18.65 -25.51 -9.39
N ARG A 597 -18.02 -26.25 -10.30
CA ARG A 597 -18.00 -25.91 -11.73
C ARG A 597 -19.40 -25.95 -12.35
N ARG A 598 -20.22 -26.97 -12.03
CA ARG A 598 -21.61 -27.02 -12.51
C ARG A 598 -22.42 -25.84 -11.99
N ARG A 599 -22.30 -25.54 -10.70
CA ARG A 599 -23.03 -24.43 -10.06
C ARG A 599 -22.68 -23.07 -10.67
N ALA A 600 -21.40 -22.81 -10.91
CA ALA A 600 -20.94 -21.58 -11.57
C ALA A 600 -21.61 -21.39 -12.95
N ARG A 601 -21.79 -22.47 -13.73
CA ARG A 601 -22.48 -22.41 -15.02
C ARG A 601 -23.97 -22.09 -14.89
N LEU A 602 -24.68 -22.75 -13.97
CA LEU A 602 -26.11 -22.49 -13.74
C LEU A 602 -26.36 -21.01 -13.45
N ARG A 603 -25.50 -20.39 -12.63
CA ARG A 603 -25.54 -18.95 -12.36
C ARG A 603 -25.25 -18.08 -13.58
N ARG A 604 -24.26 -18.43 -14.41
CA ARG A 604 -23.96 -17.69 -15.65
C ARG A 604 -25.14 -17.74 -16.63
N ARG A 605 -25.79 -18.90 -16.80
CA ARG A 605 -26.99 -19.05 -17.63
C ARG A 605 -28.18 -18.25 -17.07
N ALA A 606 -28.40 -18.28 -15.76
CA ALA A 606 -29.46 -17.49 -15.11
C ALA A 606 -29.25 -15.97 -15.27
N ARG A 607 -27.99 -15.49 -15.33
CA ARG A 607 -27.66 -14.09 -15.64
C ARG A 607 -27.85 -13.75 -17.12
N ALA A 608 -27.51 -14.65 -18.03
CA ALA A 608 -27.65 -14.44 -19.48
C ALA A 608 -29.11 -14.50 -19.98
N ALA A 609 -30.00 -15.21 -19.27
CA ALA A 609 -31.42 -15.36 -19.62
C ALA A 609 -32.32 -14.17 -19.19
N ARG A 610 -31.77 -13.14 -18.54
CA ARG A 610 -32.50 -11.90 -18.21
C ARG A 610 -32.21 -10.84 -19.29
N PRO A 611 -33.22 -10.23 -19.95
CA PRO A 611 -32.96 -9.14 -20.89
C PRO A 611 -32.34 -7.97 -20.12
N ALA A 612 -31.26 -7.40 -20.67
CA ALA A 612 -30.58 -6.26 -20.06
C ALA A 612 -31.58 -5.12 -19.81
N PRO A 613 -31.69 -4.57 -18.58
CA PRO A 613 -32.44 -3.35 -18.39
C PRO A 613 -31.69 -2.20 -19.05
N ARG A 614 -32.31 -1.59 -20.07
CA ARG A 614 -31.93 -0.28 -20.61
C ARG A 614 -32.41 0.84 -19.67
N ARG A 615 -31.52 1.84 -19.47
CA ARG A 615 -31.70 3.26 -19.02
C ARG A 615 -31.68 3.58 -17.51
N PRO A 616 -31.47 4.86 -17.10
CA PRO A 616 -30.67 5.99 -17.66
C PRO A 616 -29.88 6.82 -16.59
N LEU A 617 -29.04 7.78 -17.03
CA LEU A 617 -28.43 8.83 -16.21
C LEU A 617 -29.44 9.88 -15.70
N LEU A 618 -29.34 10.22 -14.40
CA LEU A 618 -29.60 11.48 -13.67
C LEU A 618 -30.71 12.47 -14.14
N ARG A 619 -31.72 12.73 -13.27
CA ARG A 619 -31.91 14.04 -12.60
C ARG A 619 -32.99 14.04 -11.50
N GLN A 620 -32.56 14.54 -10.34
CA GLN A 620 -33.23 15.21 -9.20
C GLN A 620 -34.56 14.69 -8.60
N GLY A 621 -34.52 14.51 -7.26
CA GLY A 621 -35.62 14.87 -6.38
C GLY A 621 -35.86 13.95 -5.20
N GLY A 622 -35.26 14.27 -4.04
CA GLY A 622 -35.89 14.04 -2.73
C GLY A 622 -35.79 12.64 -2.09
N GLY A 623 -35.35 12.65 -0.82
CA GLY A 623 -35.99 11.85 0.21
C GLY A 623 -35.48 10.42 0.45
N ARG A 624 -34.68 10.29 1.52
CA ARG A 624 -34.72 9.29 2.61
C ARG A 624 -34.85 7.77 2.31
N GLN A 625 -34.12 7.04 3.16
CA GLN A 625 -34.11 5.58 3.46
C GLN A 625 -33.19 4.77 2.53
N GLY A 626 -32.20 3.99 2.99
CA GLY A 626 -31.79 3.53 4.31
C GLY A 626 -31.16 2.13 4.16
N ALA A 627 -30.16 1.82 5.01
CA ALA A 627 -29.45 0.54 5.16
C ALA A 627 -28.40 0.21 4.06
N GLY A 628 -27.12 -0.04 4.37
CA GLY A 628 -26.57 -0.94 5.40
C GLY A 628 -26.32 -2.31 4.73
N ALA A 629 -25.20 -3.02 4.86
CA ALA A 629 -24.12 -3.03 5.83
C ALA A 629 -22.92 -3.78 5.19
N ARG A 630 -21.67 -3.38 5.47
CA ARG A 630 -20.67 -4.12 6.27
C ARG A 630 -20.63 -5.65 6.10
N ARG A 631 -19.42 -6.20 5.96
CA ARG A 631 -18.77 -7.07 6.97
C ARG A 631 -17.27 -7.23 6.62
N VAL A 632 -16.34 -6.91 7.53
CA VAL A 632 -15.80 -7.72 8.66
C VAL A 632 -14.82 -8.79 8.17
N VAL A 633 -13.58 -8.73 8.68
CA VAL A 633 -12.86 -9.90 9.19
C VAL A 633 -12.18 -9.54 10.51
N LEU A 634 -12.30 -10.51 11.42
CA LEU A 634 -11.78 -10.61 12.79
C LEU A 634 -10.43 -11.35 12.79
N ALA A 635 -9.55 -10.93 13.68
CA ALA A 635 -8.33 -11.63 14.08
C ALA A 635 -8.62 -12.72 15.14
N GLY A 636 -7.75 -13.73 15.20
CA GLY A 636 -7.72 -14.75 16.25
C GLY A 636 -6.40 -14.73 17.01
N HIS A 637 -6.50 -14.55 18.33
CA HIS A 637 -5.45 -14.66 19.35
C HIS A 637 -5.10 -16.12 19.70
N ARG A 638 -3.86 -16.33 20.21
CA ARG A 638 -3.51 -17.08 21.44
C ARG A 638 -2.00 -16.84 21.69
N GLY A 639 -1.48 -16.50 22.88
CA GLY A 639 -1.81 -16.98 24.22
C GLY A 639 -0.76 -18.00 24.67
N ARG A 640 0.37 -17.56 25.26
CA ARG A 640 1.40 -18.44 25.88
C ARG A 640 1.33 -18.36 27.41
N GLN A 641 1.15 -19.53 28.04
CA GLN A 641 1.34 -19.73 29.48
C GLN A 641 2.80 -20.11 29.82
N ARG A 642 3.23 -19.51 30.93
CA ARG A 642 4.42 -19.73 31.79
C ARG A 642 5.03 -21.13 31.81
N ARG A 643 6.37 -21.17 31.95
CA ARG A 643 7.06 -21.94 33.01
C ARG A 643 8.43 -21.35 33.39
N ARG A 644 8.68 -21.41 34.70
CA ARG A 644 9.80 -20.88 35.50
C ARG A 644 11.10 -21.69 35.34
N ARG A 645 12.25 -21.02 35.52
CA ARG A 645 13.41 -21.42 36.38
C ARG A 645 14.46 -20.30 36.31
N ALA A 646 14.64 -19.51 37.36
CA ALA A 646 15.49 -19.74 38.54
C ALA A 646 16.91 -19.18 38.36
N ALA A 647 17.19 -18.11 39.10
CA ALA A 647 18.49 -17.48 39.26
C ALA A 647 19.43 -18.31 40.15
N ARG A 648 20.73 -18.17 39.87
CA ARG A 648 21.95 -18.33 40.72
C ARG A 648 23.11 -18.31 39.71
N GLY A 649 24.04 -17.36 39.64
CA GLY A 649 24.73 -16.61 40.69
C GLY A 649 26.19 -17.08 40.68
N ALA A 650 27.11 -16.29 40.11
CA ALA A 650 28.55 -16.31 40.47
C ALA A 650 29.34 -15.18 39.75
N ALA A 651 29.92 -14.35 40.60
CA ALA A 651 30.97 -13.35 40.41
C ALA A 651 32.10 -13.65 39.39
N ARG A 652 32.65 -12.57 38.78
CA ARG A 652 34.03 -12.07 39.03
C ARG A 652 34.43 -10.91 38.08
N GLY A 653 34.76 -9.76 38.66
CA GLY A 653 36.05 -9.06 38.50
C GLY A 653 36.41 -8.33 37.18
N PRO A 654 36.88 -7.06 37.21
CA PRO A 654 37.06 -6.22 36.04
C PRO A 654 38.50 -6.23 35.48
N ARG A 655 38.67 -5.98 34.17
CA ARG A 655 39.95 -5.51 33.60
C ARG A 655 39.75 -4.42 32.55
N ARG A 656 40.50 -3.34 32.74
CA ARG A 656 40.67 -2.16 31.88
C ARG A 656 41.65 -2.43 30.73
N ALA A 657 41.65 -1.47 29.79
CA ALA A 657 42.65 -1.13 28.76
C ALA A 657 42.51 -1.87 27.41
N ARG A 658 42.79 -1.28 26.24
CA ARG A 658 42.91 0.10 25.71
C ARG A 658 43.14 -0.06 24.19
N GLY A 659 42.60 0.84 23.36
CA GLY A 659 43.02 1.08 21.95
C GLY A 659 42.52 0.05 20.94
N GLY A 660 41.99 0.37 19.76
CA GLY A 660 41.79 1.63 19.05
C GLY A 660 41.53 1.28 17.57
N GLY A 661 40.68 2.04 16.87
CA GLY A 661 40.61 2.01 15.40
C GLY A 661 39.22 1.99 14.74
N ARG A 662 38.62 3.18 14.63
CA ARG A 662 37.85 3.76 13.50
C ARG A 662 36.71 2.97 12.81
N GLY A 663 35.51 3.55 12.91
CA GLY A 663 34.40 3.46 11.96
C GLY A 663 33.33 4.48 12.37
N VAL A 664 33.06 5.46 11.51
CA VAL A 664 32.31 6.71 11.75
C VAL A 664 30.82 6.43 12.02
N ALA A 665 30.27 6.99 13.11
CA ALA A 665 28.85 6.95 13.46
C ALA A 665 28.38 8.31 13.98
N ASP A 666 27.15 8.65 13.60
CA ASP A 666 26.38 9.87 13.87
C ASP A 666 26.61 10.54 15.24
N ALA A 667 26.97 11.82 15.18
CA ALA A 667 26.70 12.81 16.23
C ALA A 667 25.37 13.47 15.85
N HIS A 668 24.35 13.53 16.71
CA HIS A 668 24.31 14.42 17.85
C HIS A 668 23.44 13.84 18.99
N ARG A 669 24.05 13.67 20.17
CA ARG A 669 23.36 13.61 21.47
C ARG A 669 24.12 14.52 22.43
N HIS A 670 23.48 15.61 22.85
CA HIS A 670 23.75 16.23 24.14
C HIS A 670 22.40 16.61 24.72
N ASP A 671 22.00 15.94 25.82
CA ASP A 671 21.47 16.72 26.93
C ASP A 671 21.65 15.98 28.27
N GLY A 672 22.15 16.71 29.26
CA GLY A 672 22.39 16.26 30.63
C GLY A 672 21.54 17.09 31.57
N GLY A 673 20.61 16.45 32.28
CA GLY A 673 19.65 17.16 33.13
C GLY A 673 20.17 17.65 34.49
N ARG A 674 19.49 18.68 35.04
CA ARG A 674 18.68 18.66 36.30
C ARG A 674 18.42 20.09 36.85
N GLY A 675 17.15 20.41 37.16
CA GLY A 675 16.79 21.11 38.42
C GLY A 675 15.96 22.42 38.42
N ARG A 676 14.62 22.29 38.38
CA ARG A 676 13.52 23.03 39.08
C ARG A 676 13.47 24.59 39.20
N GLY A 677 12.38 25.15 38.64
CA GLY A 677 11.69 26.40 39.07
C GLY A 677 10.85 27.06 37.94
N GLY A 678 9.51 26.84 37.88
CA GLY A 678 8.62 27.35 36.80
C GLY A 678 8.15 28.82 36.96
N PRO A 679 7.17 29.34 36.16
CA PRO A 679 6.36 28.72 35.09
C PRO A 679 6.29 29.49 33.72
N VAL A 680 5.62 28.87 32.73
CA VAL A 680 5.32 29.28 31.33
C VAL A 680 6.49 29.19 30.33
N THR A 681 6.69 27.99 29.74
CA THR A 681 7.36 27.64 28.44
C THR A 681 7.81 26.17 28.37
N SER A 682 7.57 25.33 29.40
CA SER A 682 8.37 24.10 29.57
C SER A 682 8.18 22.99 28.52
N ILE A 683 7.08 22.98 27.76
CA ILE A 683 6.74 21.88 26.83
C ILE A 683 6.78 22.25 25.34
N LEU A 684 6.85 23.55 25.01
CA LEU A 684 6.89 24.05 23.63
C LEU A 684 8.24 24.71 23.36
N ASP A 685 8.68 24.64 22.10
CA ASP A 685 9.87 25.39 21.68
C ASP A 685 9.45 26.84 21.35
N PRO A 686 10.10 27.86 21.91
CA PRO A 686 9.61 29.23 21.86
C PRO A 686 9.60 29.81 20.44
N LEU A 687 8.51 30.48 20.07
CA LEU A 687 8.36 31.21 18.80
C LEU A 687 8.08 32.69 19.10
N PRO A 688 9.11 33.54 19.27
CA PRO A 688 8.89 34.96 19.53
C PRO A 688 8.19 35.64 18.36
N THR A 689 7.19 36.47 18.67
CA THR A 689 6.60 37.40 17.71
C THR A 689 7.63 38.42 17.21
N ALA A 690 7.31 39.15 16.14
CA ALA A 690 8.21 40.18 15.62
C ALA A 690 8.55 41.28 16.65
N GLU A 691 7.63 41.60 17.55
CA GLU A 691 7.87 42.57 18.62
C GLU A 691 8.77 42.01 19.72
N GLU A 692 8.51 40.77 20.14
CA GLU A 692 9.29 40.02 21.11
C GLU A 692 10.74 39.78 20.64
N MET A 693 10.93 39.48 19.36
CA MET A 693 12.26 39.34 18.76
C MET A 693 13.00 40.68 18.75
N ARG A 694 12.35 41.78 18.34
CA ARG A 694 12.96 43.11 18.40
C ARG A 694 13.33 43.53 19.83
N ALA A 695 12.55 43.13 20.82
CA ALA A 695 12.89 43.36 22.23
C ALA A 695 14.10 42.54 22.67
N THR A 696 14.22 41.31 22.18
CA THR A 696 15.37 40.43 22.41
C THR A 696 16.65 41.00 21.79
N ASP A 697 16.57 41.54 20.58
CA ASP A 697 17.71 42.20 19.91
C ASP A 697 18.13 43.47 20.66
N ARG A 698 17.17 44.32 21.06
CA ARG A 698 17.46 45.52 21.87
C ARG A 698 18.13 45.15 23.19
N TRP A 699 17.65 44.11 23.87
CA TRP A 699 18.25 43.62 25.10
C TRP A 699 19.69 43.15 24.89
N ALA A 700 19.96 42.40 23.81
CA ALA A 700 21.31 41.96 23.47
C ALA A 700 22.26 43.16 23.21
N ILE A 701 21.76 44.19 22.53
CA ILE A 701 22.55 45.38 22.17
C ILE A 701 22.76 46.31 23.38
N GLU A 702 21.67 46.69 24.04
CA GLU A 702 21.67 47.74 25.06
C GLU A 702 22.10 47.21 26.44
N GLU A 703 21.68 46.00 26.81
CA GLU A 703 21.95 45.45 28.16
C GLU A 703 23.11 44.44 28.19
N ARG A 704 23.29 43.66 27.13
CA ARG A 704 24.42 42.70 27.03
C ARG A 704 25.65 43.26 26.30
N GLY A 705 25.53 44.45 25.71
CA GLY A 705 26.64 45.15 25.07
C GLY A 705 27.14 44.50 23.78
N ILE A 706 26.33 43.67 23.11
CA ILE A 706 26.69 43.03 21.84
C ILE A 706 26.39 44.02 20.71
N PRO A 707 27.38 44.51 19.95
CA PRO A 707 27.13 45.47 18.88
C PRO A 707 26.18 44.91 17.81
N GLY A 708 25.21 45.71 17.34
CA GLY A 708 24.26 45.28 16.30
C GLY A 708 24.94 44.83 15.00
N ILE A 709 26.05 45.48 14.64
CA ILE A 709 26.94 45.06 13.54
C ILE A 709 27.43 43.62 13.71
N GLU A 710 27.78 43.19 14.93
CA GLU A 710 28.28 41.84 15.19
C GLU A 710 27.17 40.79 15.01
N LEU A 711 25.95 41.10 15.45
CA LEU A 711 24.77 40.26 15.22
C LEU A 711 24.48 40.11 13.71
N MET A 712 24.54 41.22 12.96
CA MET A 712 24.34 41.25 11.50
C MET A 712 25.44 40.49 10.73
N GLU A 713 26.70 40.57 11.18
CA GLU A 713 27.81 39.80 10.61
C GLU A 713 27.60 38.28 10.77
N ARG A 714 27.13 37.85 11.94
CA ARG A 714 26.80 36.44 12.22
C ARG A 714 25.57 35.98 11.44
N ALA A 715 24.54 36.82 11.36
CA ALA A 715 23.33 36.56 10.57
C ALA A 715 23.66 36.35 9.08
N GLY A 716 24.43 37.28 8.50
CA GLY A 716 24.86 37.16 7.10
C GLY A 716 25.81 35.98 6.84
N ALA A 717 26.63 35.59 7.81
CA ALA A 717 27.45 34.38 7.70
C ALA A 717 26.61 33.10 7.70
N GLY A 718 25.61 33.02 8.58
CA GLY A 718 24.66 31.91 8.56
C GLY A 718 23.84 31.85 7.27
N LEU A 719 23.35 33.01 6.79
CA LEU A 719 22.65 33.12 5.52
C LEU A 719 23.51 32.66 4.34
N ALA A 720 24.77 33.08 4.27
CA ALA A 720 25.71 32.64 3.22
C ALA A 720 25.90 31.11 3.22
N ARG A 721 25.91 30.47 4.39
CA ARG A 721 25.95 29.01 4.52
C ARG A 721 24.69 28.37 3.94
N VAL A 722 23.49 28.82 4.33
CA VAL A 722 22.22 28.29 3.79
C VAL A 722 22.17 28.42 2.27
N VAL A 723 22.59 29.57 1.72
CA VAL A 723 22.64 29.80 0.27
C VAL A 723 23.62 28.84 -0.42
N ALA A 724 24.78 28.58 0.19
CA ALA A 724 25.74 27.62 -0.35
C ALA A 724 25.24 26.17 -0.31
N GLU A 725 24.42 25.81 0.67
CA GLU A 725 23.77 24.49 0.75
C GLU A 725 22.67 24.32 -0.32
N VAL A 726 21.87 25.37 -0.56
CA VAL A 726 20.81 25.34 -1.59
C VAL A 726 21.37 25.37 -3.01
N ALA A 727 22.42 26.16 -3.25
CA ALA A 727 23.10 26.23 -4.53
C ALA A 727 24.62 26.28 -4.33
N PRO A 728 25.30 25.13 -4.42
CA PRO A 728 26.75 25.03 -4.25
C PRO A 728 27.56 25.79 -5.31
N GLU A 729 27.02 25.90 -6.52
CA GLU A 729 27.68 26.54 -7.68
C GLU A 729 26.72 27.47 -8.44
N GLY A 730 27.26 28.22 -9.40
CA GLY A 730 26.51 29.16 -10.24
C GLY A 730 26.29 30.54 -9.61
N LEU A 731 25.70 31.44 -10.42
CA LEU A 731 25.46 32.84 -10.09
C LEU A 731 24.45 32.98 -8.95
N VAL A 732 24.84 33.67 -7.88
CA VAL A 732 23.95 34.07 -6.78
C VAL A 732 23.45 35.48 -7.04
N VAL A 733 22.13 35.68 -7.01
CA VAL A 733 21.55 37.03 -7.09
C VAL A 733 20.99 37.41 -5.73
N VAL A 734 21.53 38.46 -5.11
CA VAL A 734 21.06 38.95 -3.80
C VAL A 734 20.24 40.21 -4.00
N VAL A 735 18.97 40.19 -3.60
CA VAL A 735 18.06 41.34 -3.75
C VAL A 735 17.83 42.00 -2.39
N CYS A 736 18.49 43.14 -2.15
CA CYS A 736 18.49 43.84 -0.88
C CYS A 736 17.41 44.93 -0.79
N GLY A 737 16.74 44.99 0.36
CA GLY A 737 15.83 46.05 0.76
C GLY A 737 16.46 47.14 1.63
N GLY A 738 15.62 48.02 2.15
CA GLY A 738 16.05 49.21 2.89
C GLY A 738 16.32 49.05 4.38
N GLY A 739 16.09 47.86 4.95
CA GLY A 739 16.19 47.58 6.39
C GLY A 739 17.33 46.63 6.76
N ASN A 740 17.31 46.11 8.00
CA ASN A 740 18.35 45.21 8.51
C ASN A 740 18.48 43.92 7.69
N ASN A 741 17.37 43.36 7.19
CA ASN A 741 17.41 42.23 6.24
C ASN A 741 18.26 42.52 5.00
N GLY A 742 18.17 43.74 4.45
CA GLY A 742 19.03 44.17 3.35
C GLY A 742 20.50 44.22 3.77
N GLY A 743 20.76 44.66 5.01
CA GLY A 743 22.08 44.58 5.66
C GLY A 743 22.64 43.16 5.73
N ASP A 744 21.84 42.19 6.20
CA ASP A 744 22.19 40.77 6.24
C ASP A 744 22.50 40.23 4.82
N GLY A 745 21.71 40.66 3.83
CA GLY A 745 21.94 40.38 2.41
C GLY A 745 23.30 40.90 1.91
N TYR A 746 23.67 42.14 2.25
CA TYR A 746 24.99 42.69 1.89
C TYR A 746 26.15 41.93 2.55
N VAL A 747 25.99 41.50 3.80
CA VAL A 747 26.99 40.66 4.49
C VAL A 747 27.13 39.33 3.77
N ALA A 748 26.02 38.63 3.50
CA ALA A 748 26.04 37.35 2.81
C ALA A 748 26.66 37.47 1.40
N ALA A 749 26.31 38.50 0.64
CA ALA A 749 26.89 38.76 -0.68
C ALA A 749 28.42 38.93 -0.60
N ARG A 750 28.92 39.70 0.37
CA ARG A 750 30.36 39.90 0.60
C ARG A 750 31.06 38.59 0.95
N LEU A 751 30.48 37.77 1.83
CA LEU A 751 31.06 36.50 2.26
C LEU A 751 31.07 35.47 1.13
N LEU A 752 30.00 35.39 0.34
CA LEU A 752 29.93 34.54 -0.84
C LEU A 752 30.98 34.95 -1.91
N ARG A 753 31.14 36.26 -2.17
CA ARG A 753 32.21 36.78 -3.04
C ARG A 753 33.59 36.42 -2.52
N ALA A 754 33.82 36.57 -1.21
CA ALA A 754 35.09 36.20 -0.57
C ALA A 754 35.38 34.69 -0.67
N ALA A 755 34.34 33.86 -0.72
CA ALA A 755 34.43 32.42 -0.98
C ALA A 755 34.59 32.07 -2.48
N GLY A 756 34.75 33.07 -3.36
CA GLY A 756 34.97 32.88 -4.80
C GLY A 756 33.69 32.65 -5.61
N ARG A 757 32.50 32.88 -5.04
CA ARG A 757 31.23 32.77 -5.77
C ARG A 757 31.00 33.98 -6.66
N GLU A 758 30.36 33.76 -7.81
CA GLU A 758 29.83 34.83 -8.64
C GLU A 758 28.53 35.36 -8.01
N VAL A 759 28.51 36.65 -7.66
CA VAL A 759 27.38 37.26 -6.93
C VAL A 759 27.00 38.62 -7.52
N ASP A 760 25.77 38.72 -8.04
CA ASP A 760 25.15 39.99 -8.44
C ASP A 760 24.28 40.52 -7.28
N VAL A 761 24.35 41.82 -7.01
CA VAL A 761 23.64 42.45 -5.89
C VAL A 761 22.73 43.54 -6.40
N LEU A 762 21.43 43.35 -6.21
CA LEU A 762 20.37 44.26 -6.62
C LEU A 762 19.80 44.97 -5.39
N TRP A 763 19.34 46.21 -5.55
CA TRP A 763 18.69 46.95 -4.47
C TRP A 763 17.35 47.54 -4.90
N THR A 764 16.40 47.57 -3.95
CA THR A 764 15.11 48.27 -4.11
C THR A 764 15.08 49.64 -3.43
N LYS A 765 16.10 49.94 -2.61
CA LYS A 765 16.37 51.26 -2.03
C LYS A 765 17.86 51.57 -2.18
N ASP A 766 18.19 52.81 -2.55
CA ASP A 766 19.58 53.21 -2.78
C ASP A 766 20.44 52.98 -1.52
N PRO A 767 21.59 52.25 -1.62
CA PRO A 767 22.54 52.07 -0.53
C PRO A 767 22.98 53.35 0.17
N ALA A 768 23.02 54.49 -0.54
CA ALA A 768 23.37 55.79 0.01
C ALA A 768 22.28 56.36 0.96
N GLU A 769 21.04 55.89 0.83
CA GLU A 769 19.88 56.29 1.65
C GLU A 769 19.63 55.37 2.85
N LEU A 770 20.43 54.32 3.01
CA LEU A 770 20.36 53.42 4.16
C LEU A 770 20.83 54.10 5.44
N GLN A 771 20.38 53.60 6.58
CA GLN A 771 20.77 54.10 7.91
C GLN A 771 21.25 52.95 8.80
N GLY A 772 21.93 53.29 9.90
CA GLY A 772 22.38 52.33 10.92
C GLY A 772 23.31 51.25 10.38
N ASP A 773 23.13 50.03 10.89
CA ASP A 773 23.98 48.88 10.60
C ASP A 773 23.90 48.45 9.13
N ALA A 774 22.71 48.51 8.52
CA ALA A 774 22.51 48.18 7.10
C ALA A 774 23.34 49.07 6.17
N ARG A 775 23.44 50.39 6.46
CA ARG A 775 24.34 51.30 5.71
C ARG A 775 25.79 50.90 5.86
N THR A 776 26.20 50.56 7.08
CA THR A 776 27.58 50.16 7.37
C THR A 776 27.94 48.88 6.62
N MET A 777 27.03 47.91 6.52
CA MET A 777 27.26 46.66 5.78
C MET A 777 27.28 46.88 4.26
N ALA A 778 26.41 47.73 3.73
CA ALA A 778 26.44 48.11 2.32
C ALA A 778 27.77 48.78 1.93
N GLN A 779 28.32 49.64 2.79
CA GLN A 779 29.65 50.27 2.58
C GLN A 779 30.82 49.30 2.66
N ARG A 780 30.66 48.17 3.37
CA ARG A 780 31.67 47.11 3.47
C ARG A 780 31.66 46.14 2.28
N LEU A 781 30.66 46.20 1.41
CA LEU A 781 30.58 45.34 0.24
C LEU A 781 31.80 45.57 -0.67
N ALA A 782 32.55 44.51 -0.94
CA ALA A 782 33.71 44.54 -1.83
C ALA A 782 33.35 43.99 -3.23
N GLY A 783 34.06 44.44 -4.26
CA GLY A 783 33.83 44.04 -5.65
C GLY A 783 32.86 44.97 -6.39
N ASP A 784 32.11 44.42 -7.34
CA ASP A 784 31.17 45.20 -8.16
C ASP A 784 30.11 45.90 -7.32
N ALA A 785 29.85 47.16 -7.67
CA ALA A 785 28.88 48.00 -6.99
C ALA A 785 27.45 47.43 -7.14
N PRO A 786 26.63 47.48 -6.09
CA PRO A 786 25.27 46.99 -6.15
C PRO A 786 24.41 47.92 -7.03
N ARG A 787 23.52 47.34 -7.84
CA ARG A 787 22.78 48.06 -8.89
C ARG A 787 21.27 48.11 -8.61
N PRO A 788 20.53 49.11 -9.11
CA PRO A 788 19.08 49.17 -8.91
C PRO A 788 18.39 47.95 -9.51
N PHE A 789 17.38 47.44 -8.81
CA PHE A 789 16.49 46.42 -9.35
C PHE A 789 15.71 47.00 -10.55
N GLY A 790 15.93 46.43 -11.74
CA GLY A 790 15.42 46.95 -13.01
C GLY A 790 14.16 46.27 -13.55
N GLY A 791 13.36 45.63 -12.69
CA GLY A 791 12.12 44.94 -13.08
C GLY A 791 12.27 43.46 -13.45
N ALA A 792 13.50 42.98 -13.67
CA ALA A 792 13.80 41.56 -13.92
C ALA A 792 15.12 41.14 -13.27
N LEU A 793 15.25 39.85 -12.98
CA LEU A 793 16.48 39.25 -12.47
C LEU A 793 17.48 38.94 -13.62
N PRO A 794 18.79 38.92 -13.35
CA PRO A 794 19.80 38.45 -14.29
C PRO A 794 19.48 37.07 -14.88
N ALA A 795 19.75 36.89 -16.17
CA ALA A 795 19.71 35.57 -16.79
C ALA A 795 20.83 34.68 -16.21
N GLY A 796 20.55 33.39 -16.03
CA GLY A 796 21.54 32.41 -15.56
C GLY A 796 21.76 32.38 -14.04
N ALA A 797 20.89 33.03 -13.25
CA ALA A 797 20.90 32.90 -11.80
C ALA A 797 20.68 31.42 -11.39
N ALA A 798 21.54 30.90 -10.51
CA ALA A 798 21.37 29.57 -9.92
C ALA A 798 20.51 29.62 -8.65
N VAL A 799 20.56 30.73 -7.91
CA VAL A 799 19.77 30.97 -6.69
C VAL A 799 19.54 32.47 -6.50
N VAL A 800 18.41 32.81 -5.89
CA VAL A 800 18.08 34.19 -5.52
C VAL A 800 17.93 34.31 -4.01
N VAL A 801 18.56 35.32 -3.42
CA VAL A 801 18.45 35.63 -1.99
C VAL A 801 17.46 36.77 -1.81
N ASP A 802 16.35 36.48 -1.14
CA ASP A 802 15.31 37.44 -0.77
C ASP A 802 15.68 38.14 0.54
N ALA A 803 16.31 39.32 0.40
CA ALA A 803 16.70 40.20 1.49
C ALA A 803 15.90 41.52 1.48
N LEU A 804 14.66 41.49 0.97
CA LEU A 804 13.85 42.69 0.71
C LEU A 804 13.14 43.23 1.98
N LEU A 805 12.35 42.39 2.65
CA LEU A 805 11.55 42.73 3.82
C LEU A 805 11.86 41.74 4.95
N GLY A 806 11.74 42.20 6.20
CA GLY A 806 11.98 41.37 7.38
C GLY A 806 10.87 41.47 8.41
N THR A 807 11.15 41.09 9.65
CA THR A 807 10.16 41.02 10.76
C THR A 807 9.42 42.32 11.07
N GLY A 808 9.96 43.48 10.68
CA GLY A 808 9.29 44.77 10.83
C GLY A 808 8.20 45.07 9.80
N PHE A 809 8.01 44.21 8.80
CA PHE A 809 7.01 44.39 7.75
C PHE A 809 5.61 43.96 8.20
N SER A 810 4.59 44.70 7.74
CA SER A 810 3.18 44.35 7.89
C SER A 810 2.37 44.89 6.70
N GLY A 811 1.34 44.16 6.26
CA GLY A 811 0.44 44.58 5.18
C GLY A 811 0.87 44.08 3.79
N ALA A 812 0.56 44.84 2.74
CA ALA A 812 0.86 44.46 1.36
C ALA A 812 2.15 45.17 0.85
N PRO A 813 3.07 44.46 0.19
CA PRO A 813 4.24 45.07 -0.44
C PRO A 813 3.84 46.09 -1.51
N ARG A 814 4.65 47.14 -1.70
CA ARG A 814 4.35 48.24 -2.65
C ARG A 814 5.60 48.66 -3.43
N GLY A 815 5.38 49.25 -4.60
CA GLY A 815 6.44 49.85 -5.43
C GLY A 815 7.51 48.83 -5.85
N PRO A 816 8.79 49.22 -5.87
CA PRO A 816 9.89 48.35 -6.34
C PRO A 816 10.00 47.02 -5.59
N VAL A 817 9.56 46.96 -4.33
CA VAL A 817 9.57 45.71 -3.54
C VAL A 817 8.53 44.71 -4.06
N ALA A 818 7.34 45.16 -4.43
CA ALA A 818 6.31 44.27 -4.97
C ALA A 818 6.73 43.71 -6.35
N GLU A 819 7.36 44.55 -7.18
CA GLU A 819 7.92 44.13 -8.47
C GLU A 819 9.04 43.11 -8.30
N ALA A 820 9.93 43.33 -7.31
CA ALA A 820 11.00 42.38 -6.99
C ALA A 820 10.45 41.02 -6.52
N ILE A 821 9.44 41.00 -5.64
CA ILE A 821 8.78 39.75 -5.22
C ILE A 821 8.19 39.00 -6.41
N ALA A 822 7.50 39.70 -7.32
CA ALA A 822 6.93 39.09 -8.52
C ALA A 822 8.01 38.50 -9.43
N ALA A 823 9.13 39.22 -9.62
CA ALA A 823 10.24 38.76 -10.44
C ALA A 823 10.97 37.55 -9.82
N ILE A 824 11.16 37.54 -8.49
CA ILE A 824 11.75 36.39 -7.78
C ILE A 824 10.90 35.14 -8.01
N ASN A 825 9.59 35.23 -7.80
CA ASN A 825 8.68 34.09 -7.99
C ASN A 825 8.57 33.64 -9.46
N ALA A 826 8.70 34.57 -10.42
CA ALA A 826 8.62 34.27 -11.85
C ALA A 826 9.91 33.70 -12.45
N ALA A 827 11.04 33.80 -11.75
CA ALA A 827 12.34 33.42 -12.29
C ALA A 827 12.55 31.90 -12.41
N GLY A 828 11.74 31.07 -11.76
CA GLY A 828 11.84 29.61 -11.85
C GLY A 828 13.11 29.02 -11.24
N VAL A 829 13.82 29.80 -10.41
CA VAL A 829 15.06 29.42 -9.71
C VAL A 829 14.79 29.38 -8.20
N PRO A 830 15.53 28.56 -7.41
CA PRO A 830 15.32 28.48 -5.97
C PRO A 830 15.57 29.84 -5.30
N ALA A 831 14.68 30.20 -4.38
CA ALA A 831 14.78 31.41 -3.56
C ALA A 831 15.11 31.06 -2.10
N VAL A 832 16.06 31.77 -1.50
CA VAL A 832 16.41 31.68 -0.07
C VAL A 832 16.00 32.97 0.62
N ALA A 833 15.08 32.89 1.58
CA ALA A 833 14.59 34.06 2.32
C ALA A 833 15.45 34.38 3.54
N VAL A 834 15.63 35.67 3.78
CA VAL A 834 16.31 36.21 4.96
C VAL A 834 15.30 36.50 6.05
N ASP A 835 15.48 35.85 7.20
CA ASP A 835 14.63 35.93 8.40
C ASP A 835 13.19 35.41 8.22
N VAL A 836 12.43 36.01 7.32
CA VAL A 836 11.06 35.66 6.92
C VAL A 836 10.87 35.99 5.43
N PRO A 837 10.20 35.15 4.61
CA PRO A 837 9.93 35.47 3.21
C PRO A 837 9.23 36.82 3.06
N SER A 838 9.74 37.65 2.14
CA SER A 838 9.22 38.98 1.93
C SER A 838 7.76 38.94 1.49
N GLY A 839 6.92 39.69 2.20
CA GLY A 839 5.46 39.69 2.00
C GLY A 839 4.69 38.82 2.99
N VAL A 840 5.36 38.01 3.83
CA VAL A 840 4.75 37.26 4.94
C VAL A 840 4.84 38.07 6.23
N ASP A 841 3.73 38.17 6.97
CA ASP A 841 3.75 38.72 8.33
C ASP A 841 4.40 37.74 9.31
N ALA A 842 5.52 38.15 9.92
CA ALA A 842 6.32 37.29 10.78
C ALA A 842 5.58 36.79 12.03
N THR A 843 4.53 37.47 12.49
CA THR A 843 3.81 37.11 13.73
C THR A 843 2.58 36.25 13.46
N THR A 844 1.92 36.48 12.34
CA THR A 844 0.60 35.91 12.05
C THR A 844 0.61 34.91 10.90
N GLY A 845 1.62 34.96 10.03
CA GLY A 845 1.68 34.18 8.79
C GLY A 845 0.74 34.70 7.69
N GLU A 846 0.07 35.84 7.91
CA GLU A 846 -0.84 36.43 6.93
C GLU A 846 -0.07 36.96 5.71
N VAL A 847 -0.68 36.82 4.52
CA VAL A 847 -0.15 37.33 3.25
C VAL A 847 -1.23 38.21 2.61
N ALA A 848 -1.05 39.53 2.69
CA ALA A 848 -2.03 40.50 2.21
C ALA A 848 -1.85 40.90 0.72
N GLY A 849 -0.88 40.31 0.02
CA GLY A 849 -0.52 40.61 -1.36
C GLY A 849 0.35 39.51 -1.97
N GLY A 850 1.42 39.88 -2.69
CA GLY A 850 2.43 38.91 -3.13
C GLY A 850 3.45 38.62 -2.03
N ALA A 851 3.86 37.36 -1.88
CA ALA A 851 4.96 36.95 -1.02
C ALA A 851 5.93 36.03 -1.76
N VAL A 852 7.22 36.10 -1.42
CA VAL A 852 8.26 35.23 -2.00
C VAL A 852 7.96 33.77 -1.63
N ARG A 853 8.13 32.85 -2.59
CA ARG A 853 8.05 31.41 -2.37
C ARG A 853 9.47 30.87 -2.22
N ALA A 854 9.95 30.77 -0.99
CA ALA A 854 11.30 30.30 -0.70
C ALA A 854 11.35 28.77 -0.65
N VAL A 855 12.48 28.20 -1.09
CA VAL A 855 12.80 26.78 -0.86
C VAL A 855 13.44 26.57 0.52
N ALA A 856 14.06 27.62 1.06
CA ALA A 856 14.60 27.67 2.41
C ALA A 856 14.53 29.09 2.99
N THR A 857 14.39 29.22 4.30
CA THR A 857 14.41 30.48 5.04
C THR A 857 15.45 30.40 6.15
N ALA A 858 16.46 31.26 6.12
CA ALA A 858 17.44 31.39 7.19
C ALA A 858 16.92 32.40 8.23
N THR A 859 16.41 31.91 9.37
CA THR A 859 15.84 32.75 10.43
C THR A 859 16.77 32.90 11.62
N PHE A 860 16.88 34.09 12.19
CA PHE A 860 17.94 34.40 13.14
C PHE A 860 17.47 34.34 14.59
N ALA A 861 18.32 33.78 15.46
CA ALA A 861 18.13 33.55 16.90
C ALA A 861 16.99 32.58 17.29
N ALA A 862 15.79 32.79 16.75
CA ALA A 862 14.63 31.92 16.93
C ALA A 862 13.70 32.03 15.73
N ALA A 863 12.97 30.95 15.44
CA ALA A 863 11.94 30.96 14.41
C ALA A 863 10.73 31.79 14.83
N LYS A 864 10.08 32.44 13.86
CA LYS A 864 8.91 33.29 14.09
C LYS A 864 7.62 32.51 13.80
N PRO A 865 6.51 32.79 14.50
CA PRO A 865 5.25 32.08 14.29
C PRO A 865 4.78 32.05 12.83
N GLY A 866 4.94 33.14 12.08
CA GLY A 866 4.49 33.26 10.70
C GLY A 866 5.18 32.31 9.70
N LEU A 867 6.31 31.72 10.08
CA LEU A 867 6.99 30.68 9.28
C LEU A 867 6.30 29.31 9.38
N TRP A 868 5.45 29.12 10.38
CA TRP A 868 4.81 27.84 10.71
C TRP A 868 3.28 27.90 10.60
N ILE A 869 2.70 29.06 10.30
CA ILE A 869 1.25 29.27 10.16
C ILE A 869 0.91 29.53 8.70
N HIS A 870 -0.11 28.85 8.15
CA HIS A 870 -0.60 29.13 6.80
C HIS A 870 -1.32 30.50 6.72
N PRO A 871 -1.19 31.23 5.60
CA PRO A 871 -0.48 30.84 4.37
C PRO A 871 1.05 31.00 4.42
N GLY A 872 1.62 31.76 5.35
CA GLY A 872 3.06 32.06 5.44
C GLY A 872 3.97 30.82 5.44
N LYS A 873 3.53 29.71 6.05
CA LYS A 873 4.22 28.42 6.00
C LYS A 873 4.51 27.92 4.58
N GLU A 874 3.58 28.11 3.64
CA GLU A 874 3.74 27.70 2.23
C GLU A 874 4.83 28.48 1.49
N HIS A 875 5.22 29.63 2.06
CA HIS A 875 6.22 30.52 1.51
C HIS A 875 7.60 30.31 2.14
N ALA A 876 7.69 29.63 3.29
CA ALA A 876 8.90 29.56 4.10
C ALA A 876 9.91 28.48 3.64
N GLY A 877 9.44 27.40 3.01
CA GLY A 877 10.29 26.27 2.65
C GLY A 877 10.94 25.61 3.87
N ALA A 878 12.17 25.10 3.72
CA ALA A 878 12.95 24.59 4.84
C ALA A 878 13.39 25.73 5.77
N VAL A 879 12.93 25.74 7.03
CA VAL A 879 13.28 26.77 8.01
C VAL A 879 14.53 26.36 8.77
N GLU A 880 15.61 27.14 8.63
CA GLU A 880 16.85 26.96 9.37
C GLU A 880 17.03 28.08 10.39
N VAL A 881 17.13 27.72 11.67
CA VAL A 881 17.40 28.69 12.75
C VAL A 881 18.92 28.86 12.89
N VAL A 882 19.40 30.04 12.54
CA VAL A 882 20.80 30.45 12.64
C VAL A 882 21.05 31.09 14.01
N ASP A 883 21.98 30.51 14.77
CA ASP A 883 22.47 31.12 16.01
C ASP A 883 23.37 32.32 15.70
N ILE A 884 22.90 33.51 16.09
CA ILE A 884 23.63 34.78 15.95
C ILE A 884 24.32 35.18 17.27
N GLY A 885 24.34 34.29 18.25
CA GLY A 885 25.01 34.42 19.55
C GLY A 885 24.36 35.44 20.47
N ILE A 886 23.03 35.49 20.48
CA ILE A 886 22.26 36.15 21.54
C ILE A 886 22.28 35.23 22.78
N PRO A 887 22.75 35.70 23.94
CA PRO A 887 22.79 34.88 25.16
C PRO A 887 21.41 34.45 25.63
N GLU A 888 21.32 33.29 26.28
CA GLU A 888 20.11 32.86 26.97
C GLU A 888 19.72 33.84 28.10
N GLY A 889 18.41 33.94 28.38
CA GLY A 889 17.89 34.73 29.50
C GLY A 889 17.36 36.12 29.13
N ALA A 890 17.03 36.35 27.85
CA ALA A 890 16.25 37.53 27.46
C ALA A 890 14.95 37.61 28.31
N PRO A 891 14.52 38.81 28.73
CA PRO A 891 13.37 38.99 29.63
C PRO A 891 12.03 38.64 28.97
N VAL A 892 12.03 38.44 27.66
CA VAL A 892 10.85 38.15 26.85
C VAL A 892 10.48 36.68 26.97
N ARG A 893 9.24 36.41 27.35
CA ARG A 893 8.67 35.05 27.40
C ARG A 893 7.64 34.92 26.28
N PRO A 894 7.98 34.24 25.16
CA PRO A 894 7.08 34.14 24.02
C PRO A 894 5.74 33.52 24.38
N GLY A 895 4.65 34.19 24.00
CA GLY A 895 3.30 33.64 24.12
C GLY A 895 2.99 32.53 23.10
N HIS A 896 3.83 32.38 22.07
CA HIS A 896 3.69 31.38 21.02
C HIS A 896 4.81 30.34 21.11
N GLY A 897 4.53 29.10 20.75
CA GLY A 897 5.52 28.04 20.71
C GLY A 897 5.20 26.93 19.70
N LEU A 898 6.25 26.28 19.21
CA LEU A 898 6.18 25.14 18.32
C LEU A 898 5.89 23.88 19.14
N ILE A 899 4.89 23.12 18.70
CA ILE A 899 4.55 21.81 19.23
C ILE A 899 5.48 20.78 18.56
N THR A 900 6.44 20.30 19.32
CA THR A 900 7.35 19.20 18.95
C THR A 900 7.08 17.98 19.81
N THR A 901 7.82 16.88 19.61
CA THR A 901 7.73 15.68 20.46
C THR A 901 8.05 15.99 21.93
N ARG A 902 8.70 17.12 22.24
CA ARG A 902 8.88 17.64 23.60
C ARG A 902 7.56 17.76 24.37
N ALA A 903 6.45 18.08 23.69
CA ALA A 903 5.13 18.17 24.31
C ALA A 903 4.67 16.82 24.90
N LEU A 904 5.16 15.69 24.37
CA LEU A 904 4.89 14.35 24.91
C LEU A 904 5.57 14.12 26.27
N GLY A 905 6.57 14.91 26.63
CA GLY A 905 7.14 14.88 27.99
C GLY A 905 6.15 15.28 29.09
N ALA A 906 5.04 15.93 28.73
CA ALA A 906 3.93 16.21 29.63
C ALA A 906 2.98 15.03 29.81
N TYR A 907 3.15 13.93 29.04
CA TYR A 907 2.27 12.78 29.09
C TYR A 907 2.33 12.09 30.46
N PRO A 908 1.18 11.93 31.15
CA PRO A 908 1.13 11.23 32.43
C PRO A 908 1.26 9.70 32.24
N HIS A 909 2.47 9.20 32.44
CA HIS A 909 2.78 7.77 32.39
C HIS A 909 2.26 7.02 33.63
N ARG A 910 1.77 5.79 33.42
CA ARG A 910 1.34 4.90 34.52
C ARG A 910 2.55 4.41 35.30
N GLY A 911 2.53 4.58 36.62
CA GLY A 911 3.53 4.04 37.54
C GLY A 911 3.13 2.66 38.10
N PRO A 912 4.03 1.99 38.85
CA PRO A 912 3.75 0.69 39.48
C PRO A 912 2.57 0.68 40.46
N ALA A 913 2.24 1.83 41.03
CA ALA A 913 1.12 2.01 41.95
C ALA A 913 -0.16 2.53 41.27
N SER A 914 -0.11 2.80 39.96
CA SER A 914 -1.23 3.46 39.27
C SER A 914 -2.46 2.59 39.22
N THR A 915 -3.62 3.18 39.52
CA THR A 915 -4.90 2.49 39.39
C THR A 915 -5.58 2.82 38.05
N LYS A 916 -6.54 1.98 37.66
CA LYS A 916 -7.42 2.26 36.51
C LYS A 916 -8.21 3.57 36.65
N PHE A 917 -8.45 4.04 37.87
CA PHE A 917 -9.15 5.32 38.12
C PHE A 917 -8.23 6.53 37.90
N GLU A 918 -6.97 6.43 38.31
CA GLU A 918 -5.94 7.46 38.05
C GLU A 918 -5.57 7.58 36.57
N SER A 919 -5.90 6.59 35.75
CA SER A 919 -5.70 6.63 34.29
C SER A 919 -6.85 7.32 33.54
N GLY A 920 -7.85 7.86 34.25
CA GLY A 920 -8.95 8.63 33.67
C GLY A 920 -10.06 7.79 33.05
N HIS A 921 -11.28 8.32 33.07
CA HIS A 921 -12.45 7.75 32.41
C HIS A 921 -12.96 8.68 31.32
N VAL A 922 -12.91 8.26 30.06
CA VAL A 922 -13.37 9.05 28.92
C VAL A 922 -14.78 8.63 28.54
N LEU A 923 -15.67 9.60 28.36
CA LEU A 923 -16.99 9.39 27.79
C LEU A 923 -16.96 9.86 26.33
N VAL A 924 -17.49 9.07 25.39
CA VAL A 924 -17.62 9.45 23.99
C VAL A 924 -19.10 9.42 23.63
N ALA A 925 -19.70 10.60 23.44
CA ALA A 925 -21.12 10.75 23.17
C ALA A 925 -21.37 11.16 21.72
N GLY A 926 -22.11 10.32 20.98
CA GLY A 926 -22.39 10.55 19.58
C GLY A 926 -22.97 9.33 18.88
N GLY A 927 -22.76 9.27 17.57
CA GLY A 927 -23.20 8.16 16.73
C GLY A 927 -24.60 8.33 16.16
N SER A 928 -24.73 7.96 14.89
CA SER A 928 -25.97 7.92 14.13
C SER A 928 -25.83 6.86 13.03
N ARG A 929 -26.94 6.44 12.45
CA ARG A 929 -26.94 5.42 11.39
C ARG A 929 -26.08 5.91 10.20
N GLY A 930 -25.04 5.15 9.87
CA GLY A 930 -24.08 5.48 8.81
C GLY A 930 -22.80 6.19 9.29
N LEU A 931 -22.79 6.73 10.52
CA LEU A 931 -21.64 7.43 11.11
C LEU A 931 -21.13 6.77 12.41
N THR A 932 -21.46 5.50 12.64
CA THR A 932 -21.00 4.74 13.81
C THR A 932 -19.47 4.60 13.90
N GLY A 933 -18.76 4.75 12.77
CA GLY A 933 -17.30 4.73 12.74
C GLY A 933 -16.65 5.83 13.59
N ALA A 934 -17.23 7.03 13.62
CA ALA A 934 -16.65 8.19 14.30
C ALA A 934 -16.50 7.97 15.82
N VAL A 935 -17.56 7.51 16.48
CA VAL A 935 -17.52 7.13 17.91
C VAL A 935 -16.55 6.00 18.16
N CYS A 936 -16.51 4.97 17.28
CA CYS A 936 -15.56 3.87 17.43
C CYS A 936 -14.11 4.35 17.38
N LEU A 937 -13.76 5.21 16.42
CA LEU A 937 -12.41 5.75 16.27
C LEU A 937 -12.01 6.57 17.50
N ALA A 938 -12.87 7.49 17.95
CA ALA A 938 -12.60 8.29 19.14
C ALA A 938 -12.46 7.43 20.42
N ALA A 939 -13.32 6.42 20.60
CA ALA A 939 -13.26 5.55 21.77
C ALA A 939 -12.01 4.65 21.77
N MET A 940 -11.65 4.06 20.62
CA MET A 940 -10.44 3.25 20.47
C MET A 940 -9.17 4.12 20.64
N ALA A 941 -9.15 5.32 20.07
CA ALA A 941 -8.05 6.26 20.24
C ALA A 941 -7.85 6.64 21.70
N ALA A 942 -8.94 6.92 22.44
CA ALA A 942 -8.86 7.20 23.87
C ALA A 942 -8.25 6.03 24.67
N MET A 943 -8.65 4.79 24.37
CA MET A 943 -8.06 3.58 24.97
C MET A 943 -6.56 3.47 24.67
N ARG A 944 -6.16 3.61 23.40
CA ARG A 944 -4.76 3.50 22.95
C ARG A 944 -3.89 4.65 23.44
N ALA A 945 -4.44 5.84 23.63
CA ALA A 945 -3.80 6.98 24.29
C ALA A 945 -3.67 6.80 25.81
N GLY A 946 -4.18 5.69 26.36
CA GLY A 946 -3.94 5.26 27.73
C GLY A 946 -5.01 5.67 28.74
N ALA A 947 -6.24 5.95 28.30
CA ALA A 947 -7.39 6.06 29.20
C ALA A 947 -7.54 4.77 30.05
N GLY A 948 -7.97 4.90 31.30
CA GLY A 948 -8.24 3.78 32.19
C GLY A 948 -9.56 3.10 31.89
N TYR A 949 -10.57 3.90 31.55
CA TYR A 949 -11.89 3.48 31.12
C TYR A 949 -12.36 4.32 29.94
N VAL A 950 -13.15 3.72 29.06
CA VAL A 950 -13.91 4.46 28.05
C VAL A 950 -15.35 3.96 28.07
N THR A 951 -16.30 4.89 28.03
CA THR A 951 -17.73 4.60 27.82
C THR A 951 -18.22 5.33 26.57
N ALA A 952 -18.79 4.60 25.62
CA ALA A 952 -19.51 5.15 24.49
C ALA A 952 -20.98 5.37 24.88
N CYS A 953 -21.42 6.62 24.90
CA CYS A 953 -22.82 7.01 25.06
C CYS A 953 -23.44 7.15 23.67
N VAL A 954 -24.28 6.21 23.27
CA VAL A 954 -24.76 6.04 21.89
C VAL A 954 -26.27 5.80 21.85
N PRO A 955 -26.96 6.09 20.73
CA PRO A 955 -28.38 5.82 20.63
C PRO A 955 -28.68 4.33 20.91
N PRO A 956 -29.71 4.00 21.71
CA PRO A 956 -29.99 2.63 22.13
C PRO A 956 -30.12 1.65 20.95
N GLU A 957 -30.69 2.11 19.84
CA GLU A 957 -30.86 1.33 18.61
C GLU A 957 -29.54 0.99 17.89
N LEU A 958 -28.43 1.59 18.31
CA LEU A 958 -27.08 1.33 17.79
C LEU A 958 -26.20 0.56 18.78
N ASN A 959 -26.64 0.29 20.02
CA ASN A 959 -25.82 -0.36 21.05
C ASN A 959 -25.17 -1.66 20.55
N ASP A 960 -25.95 -2.56 19.93
CA ASP A 960 -25.46 -3.83 19.39
C ASP A 960 -24.28 -3.65 18.42
N VAL A 961 -24.29 -2.58 17.63
CA VAL A 961 -23.22 -2.28 16.67
C VAL A 961 -21.92 -1.93 17.40
N PHE A 962 -22.02 -1.20 18.50
CA PHE A 962 -20.87 -0.77 19.30
C PHE A 962 -20.37 -1.89 20.20
N GLU A 963 -21.24 -2.68 20.83
CA GLU A 963 -20.85 -3.83 21.68
C GLU A 963 -20.09 -4.91 20.90
N VAL A 964 -20.41 -5.10 19.61
CA VAL A 964 -19.67 -6.01 18.74
C VAL A 964 -18.30 -5.44 18.31
N LYS A 965 -18.18 -4.11 18.16
CA LYS A 965 -16.98 -3.46 17.61
C LYS A 965 -16.00 -2.99 18.68
N LEU A 966 -16.47 -2.68 19.88
CA LEU A 966 -15.72 -2.03 20.96
C LEU A 966 -15.79 -2.88 22.23
N THR A 967 -15.21 -4.07 22.20
CA THR A 967 -15.29 -5.06 23.28
C THR A 967 -14.73 -4.58 24.62
N GLU A 968 -13.77 -3.65 24.59
CA GLU A 968 -13.13 -3.05 25.77
C GLU A 968 -13.80 -1.75 26.24
N VAL A 969 -14.76 -1.22 25.48
CA VAL A 969 -15.46 0.05 25.77
C VAL A 969 -16.85 -0.28 26.31
N MET A 970 -17.23 0.37 27.41
CA MET A 970 -18.59 0.22 27.95
C MET A 970 -19.58 1.00 27.08
N THR A 971 -20.77 0.48 26.89
CA THR A 971 -21.86 1.18 26.18
C THR A 971 -22.89 1.68 27.19
N ARG A 972 -23.48 2.86 26.89
CA ARG A 972 -24.63 3.41 27.60
C ARG A 972 -25.53 4.14 26.61
N ASP A 973 -26.79 4.28 26.97
CA ASP A 973 -27.73 5.10 26.21
C ASP A 973 -27.26 6.55 26.15
N LEU A 974 -27.40 7.17 24.99
CA LEU A 974 -26.97 8.55 24.74
C LEU A 974 -27.63 9.52 25.73
N GLU A 975 -28.91 9.31 26.02
CA GLU A 975 -29.70 10.12 26.95
C GLU A 975 -29.16 10.06 28.40
N ALA A 976 -28.43 9.00 28.75
CA ALA A 976 -27.78 8.81 30.05
C ALA A 976 -26.38 9.45 30.13
N VAL A 977 -25.93 10.20 29.10
CA VAL A 977 -24.58 10.82 29.08
C VAL A 977 -24.31 11.72 30.29
N LEU A 978 -25.30 12.52 30.72
CA LEU A 978 -25.14 13.43 31.85
C LEU A 978 -24.96 12.68 33.16
N GLU A 979 -25.72 11.60 33.39
CA GLU A 979 -25.52 10.71 34.54
C GLU A 979 -24.13 10.06 34.48
N ALA A 980 -23.70 9.62 33.29
CA ALA A 980 -22.37 9.04 33.11
C ALA A 980 -21.24 10.02 33.47
N THR A 981 -21.45 11.34 33.27
CA THR A 981 -20.45 12.37 33.64
C THR A 981 -20.17 12.44 35.14
N GLU A 982 -21.07 11.97 36.02
CA GLU A 982 -20.84 11.94 37.47
C GLU A 982 -19.64 11.06 37.86
N ARG A 983 -19.30 10.08 37.02
CA ARG A 983 -18.18 9.15 37.20
C ARG A 983 -17.16 9.23 36.06
N GLY A 984 -17.30 10.23 35.18
CA GLY A 984 -16.41 10.48 34.04
C GLY A 984 -15.29 11.47 34.39
N GLY A 985 -14.14 11.34 33.74
CA GLY A 985 -13.01 12.27 33.84
C GLY A 985 -12.96 13.28 32.69
N ALA A 986 -13.49 12.94 31.51
CA ALA A 986 -13.69 13.87 30.39
C ALA A 986 -14.79 13.36 29.45
N LEU A 987 -15.40 14.26 28.69
CA LEU A 987 -16.44 13.98 27.69
C LEU A 987 -15.99 14.45 26.30
N VAL A 988 -16.02 13.55 25.32
CA VAL A 988 -15.93 13.86 23.89
C VAL A 988 -17.34 13.83 23.32
N LEU A 989 -17.82 14.95 22.77
CA LEU A 989 -19.20 15.11 22.33
C LEU A 989 -19.24 15.53 20.87
N GLY A 990 -20.03 14.79 20.07
CA GLY A 990 -20.32 15.15 18.68
C GLY A 990 -19.92 14.16 17.59
N PRO A 991 -18.90 13.27 17.73
CA PRO A 991 -18.53 12.31 16.69
C PRO A 991 -19.74 11.53 16.14
N GLY A 992 -20.10 11.81 14.89
CA GLY A 992 -21.21 11.16 14.18
C GLY A 992 -22.62 11.35 14.78
N MET A 993 -22.86 12.36 15.62
CA MET A 993 -24.14 12.56 16.33
C MET A 993 -25.31 12.93 15.40
N GLY A 994 -25.02 13.47 14.21
CA GLY A 994 -26.02 13.95 13.26
C GLY A 994 -26.40 15.42 13.47
N ARG A 995 -27.05 16.02 12.47
CA ARG A 995 -27.34 17.47 12.40
C ARG A 995 -28.83 17.82 12.54
N GLU A 996 -29.63 16.89 13.01
CA GLU A 996 -31.06 17.12 13.26
C GLU A 996 -31.21 18.11 14.43
N GLU A 997 -32.21 18.99 14.35
CA GLU A 997 -32.39 20.08 15.31
C GLU A 997 -32.49 19.59 16.76
N GLU A 998 -33.17 18.46 16.97
CA GLU A 998 -33.32 17.82 18.28
C GLU A 998 -31.98 17.29 18.82
N ARG A 999 -31.14 16.69 17.96
CA ARG A 999 -29.78 16.24 18.31
C ARG A 999 -28.85 17.42 18.61
N GLN A 1000 -28.96 18.51 17.86
CA GLN A 1000 -28.20 19.72 18.14
C GLN A 1000 -28.62 20.39 19.45
N ALA A 1001 -29.93 20.45 19.73
CA ALA A 1001 -30.45 20.94 21.00
C ALA A 1001 -29.97 20.08 22.17
N PHE A 1002 -29.97 18.75 22.01
CA PHE A 1002 -29.40 17.81 22.97
C PHE A 1002 -27.91 18.06 23.22
N ALA A 1003 -27.11 18.19 22.15
CA ALA A 1003 -25.67 18.48 22.27
C ALA A 1003 -25.40 19.78 23.03
N ARG A 1004 -26.18 20.84 22.78
CA ARG A 1004 -26.11 22.11 23.53
C ARG A 1004 -26.48 21.92 25.01
N ASP A 1005 -27.54 21.18 25.32
CA ASP A 1005 -27.93 20.92 26.72
C ASP A 1005 -26.85 20.14 27.48
N VAL A 1006 -26.31 19.09 26.85
CA VAL A 1006 -25.22 18.29 27.42
C VAL A 1006 -23.97 19.14 27.62
N ALA A 1007 -23.57 19.90 26.60
CA ALA A 1007 -22.44 20.81 26.68
C ALA A 1007 -22.64 21.88 27.74
N ARG A 1008 -23.85 22.35 28.02
CA ARG A 1008 -24.08 23.31 29.11
C ARG A 1008 -23.97 22.66 30.50
N ARG A 1009 -24.47 21.44 30.66
CA ARG A 1009 -24.67 20.80 31.98
C ARG A 1009 -23.53 19.89 32.43
N ALA A 1010 -22.72 19.36 31.52
CA ALA A 1010 -21.64 18.44 31.86
C ALA A 1010 -20.56 19.14 32.73
N ALA A 1011 -20.35 18.66 33.96
CA ALA A 1011 -19.40 19.26 34.92
C ALA A 1011 -17.95 18.76 34.76
N VAL A 1012 -17.65 18.04 33.68
CA VAL A 1012 -16.34 17.48 33.35
C VAL A 1012 -15.70 18.23 32.19
N PRO A 1013 -14.36 18.15 32.00
CA PRO A 1013 -13.68 18.61 30.79
C PRO A 1013 -14.37 18.10 29.52
N LEU A 1014 -14.59 18.99 28.56
CA LEU A 1014 -15.36 18.72 27.35
C LEU A 1014 -14.51 18.92 26.09
N VAL A 1015 -14.54 17.95 25.18
CA VAL A 1015 -14.04 18.06 23.81
C VAL A 1015 -15.25 18.10 22.88
N LEU A 1016 -15.40 19.18 22.11
CA LEU A 1016 -16.42 19.30 21.07
C LEU A 1016 -15.79 19.07 19.70
N ASP A 1017 -16.32 18.10 18.96
CA ASP A 1017 -15.88 17.78 17.61
C ASP A 1017 -17.09 17.58 16.67
N ALA A 1018 -16.86 17.72 15.36
CA ALA A 1018 -17.84 17.46 14.30
C ALA A 1018 -19.25 18.04 14.57
N ASP A 1019 -20.26 17.19 14.74
CA ASP A 1019 -21.65 17.65 14.95
C ASP A 1019 -21.87 18.35 16.28
N GLY A 1020 -21.02 18.09 17.29
CA GLY A 1020 -20.99 18.84 18.54
C GLY A 1020 -20.56 20.30 18.31
N LEU A 1021 -19.63 20.54 17.40
CA LEU A 1021 -19.27 21.91 16.97
C LEU A 1021 -20.40 22.54 16.17
N ASN A 1022 -20.96 21.81 15.20
CA ASN A 1022 -22.06 22.34 14.37
C ASN A 1022 -23.29 22.74 15.21
N ALA A 1023 -23.56 22.03 16.33
CA ALA A 1023 -24.63 22.38 17.25
C ALA A 1023 -24.46 23.75 17.94
N HIS A 1024 -23.23 24.28 17.99
CA HIS A 1024 -22.89 25.56 18.62
C HIS A 1024 -22.65 26.68 17.60
N ALA A 1025 -22.91 26.45 16.30
CA ALA A 1025 -22.92 27.54 15.32
C ALA A 1025 -24.01 28.56 15.69
N GLY A 1026 -23.63 29.84 15.82
CA GLY A 1026 -24.50 30.91 16.32
C GLY A 1026 -24.73 30.92 17.85
N HIS A 1027 -24.13 29.98 18.59
CA HIS A 1027 -24.28 29.80 20.04
C HIS A 1027 -22.91 29.61 20.73
N LEU A 1028 -21.84 30.16 20.13
CA LEU A 1028 -20.46 29.92 20.58
C LEU A 1028 -20.22 30.48 21.99
N GLU A 1029 -20.84 31.62 22.31
CA GLU A 1029 -20.73 32.34 23.58
C GLU A 1029 -21.33 31.57 24.75
N ASP A 1030 -22.27 30.65 24.50
CA ASP A 1030 -22.90 29.85 25.56
C ASP A 1030 -21.88 28.95 26.27
N LEU A 1031 -20.79 28.58 25.58
CA LEU A 1031 -19.72 27.77 26.14
C LEU A 1031 -18.90 28.49 27.21
N ALA A 1032 -18.85 29.84 27.18
CA ALA A 1032 -18.09 30.63 28.14
C ALA A 1032 -18.68 30.57 29.56
N GLN A 1033 -19.92 30.10 29.68
CA GLN A 1033 -20.64 29.96 30.95
C GLN A 1033 -20.31 28.64 31.68
N ARG A 1034 -19.58 27.72 31.02
CA ARG A 1034 -19.21 26.43 31.61
C ARG A 1034 -18.16 26.60 32.71
N THR A 1035 -18.29 25.79 33.76
CA THR A 1035 -17.35 25.76 34.90
C THR A 1035 -16.15 24.85 34.65
N ALA A 1036 -16.32 23.82 33.82
CA ALA A 1036 -15.26 22.90 33.43
C ALA A 1036 -14.65 23.29 32.08
N PRO A 1037 -13.35 23.02 31.85
CA PRO A 1037 -12.67 23.45 30.64
C PRO A 1037 -13.27 22.80 29.39
N THR A 1038 -13.21 23.54 28.27
CA THR A 1038 -13.71 23.08 26.97
C THR A 1038 -12.60 23.20 25.93
N VAL A 1039 -12.52 22.20 25.06
CA VAL A 1039 -11.62 22.16 23.89
C VAL A 1039 -12.47 21.97 22.64
N LEU A 1040 -12.32 22.85 21.67
CA LEU A 1040 -12.97 22.80 20.36
C LEU A 1040 -11.97 22.28 19.34
N THR A 1041 -12.36 21.32 18.50
CA THR A 1041 -11.48 20.76 17.46
C THR A 1041 -11.95 21.06 16.03
N PRO A 1042 -12.24 22.32 15.65
CA PRO A 1042 -12.79 22.61 14.33
C PRO A 1042 -11.75 22.43 13.22
N HIS A 1043 -12.20 21.97 12.05
CA HIS A 1043 -11.50 22.27 10.81
C HIS A 1043 -11.88 23.68 10.29
N GLY A 1044 -11.17 24.20 9.27
CA GLY A 1044 -11.40 25.58 8.77
C GLY A 1044 -12.86 25.91 8.46
N GLY A 1045 -13.56 25.05 7.71
CA GLY A 1045 -15.00 25.23 7.44
C GLY A 1045 -15.93 25.12 8.66
N GLU A 1046 -15.58 24.38 9.71
CA GLU A 1046 -16.35 24.36 10.97
C GLU A 1046 -16.14 25.64 11.76
N LEU A 1047 -14.89 26.10 11.84
CA LEU A 1047 -14.55 27.36 12.49
C LEU A 1047 -15.26 28.55 11.82
N ALA A 1048 -15.33 28.53 10.48
CA ALA A 1048 -16.07 29.52 9.70
C ALA A 1048 -17.55 29.60 10.11
N ARG A 1049 -18.22 28.45 10.25
CA ARG A 1049 -19.62 28.39 10.72
C ARG A 1049 -19.78 28.84 12.16
N LEU A 1050 -18.85 28.48 13.06
CA LEU A 1050 -18.89 28.90 14.45
C LEU A 1050 -18.78 30.41 14.61
N LEU A 1051 -17.98 31.05 13.75
CA LEU A 1051 -17.74 32.50 13.80
C LEU A 1051 -18.70 33.30 12.92
N ASP A 1052 -19.56 32.65 12.14
CA ASP A 1052 -20.38 33.28 11.10
C ASP A 1052 -19.55 34.09 10.10
N THR A 1053 -18.54 33.42 9.53
CA THR A 1053 -17.62 34.00 8.55
C THR A 1053 -17.36 33.03 7.40
N ASP A 1054 -16.64 33.50 6.38
CA ASP A 1054 -16.31 32.69 5.21
C ASP A 1054 -15.09 31.80 5.45
N SER A 1055 -15.08 30.58 4.89
CA SER A 1055 -13.96 29.65 5.05
C SER A 1055 -12.65 30.15 4.43
N ASP A 1056 -12.71 30.96 3.38
CA ASP A 1056 -11.53 31.61 2.80
C ASP A 1056 -10.99 32.70 3.72
N ALA A 1057 -11.85 33.42 4.45
CA ALA A 1057 -11.40 34.37 5.47
C ALA A 1057 -10.65 33.65 6.60
N VAL A 1058 -11.16 32.50 7.06
CA VAL A 1058 -10.46 31.63 8.02
C VAL A 1058 -9.13 31.13 7.46
N ARG A 1059 -9.09 30.70 6.20
CA ARG A 1059 -7.86 30.23 5.55
C ARG A 1059 -6.80 31.33 5.41
N ALA A 1060 -7.22 32.56 5.08
CA ALA A 1060 -6.32 33.69 4.94
C ALA A 1060 -5.76 34.18 6.29
N ARG A 1061 -6.53 34.03 7.37
CA ARG A 1061 -6.21 34.59 8.70
C ARG A 1061 -6.44 33.57 9.83
N ARG A 1062 -5.80 32.41 9.73
CA ARG A 1062 -6.04 31.25 10.61
C ARG A 1062 -5.86 31.57 12.09
N LEU A 1063 -4.72 32.17 12.45
CA LEU A 1063 -4.42 32.52 13.84
C LEU A 1063 -5.43 33.53 14.41
N HIS A 1064 -5.81 34.54 13.62
CA HIS A 1064 -6.79 35.54 14.03
C HIS A 1064 -8.13 34.90 14.40
N HIS A 1065 -8.67 34.07 13.51
CA HIS A 1065 -9.97 33.43 13.73
C HIS A 1065 -9.92 32.37 14.84
N ALA A 1066 -8.84 31.61 14.97
CA ALA A 1066 -8.68 30.66 16.07
C ALA A 1066 -8.66 31.36 17.45
N ARG A 1067 -7.92 32.47 17.58
CA ARG A 1067 -7.89 33.29 18.81
C ARG A 1067 -9.24 33.94 19.09
N GLU A 1068 -9.92 34.43 18.05
CA GLU A 1068 -11.24 35.03 18.20
C GLU A 1068 -12.27 34.01 18.71
N ALA A 1069 -12.27 32.79 18.16
CA ALA A 1069 -13.13 31.72 18.66
C ALA A 1069 -12.79 31.32 20.10
N ALA A 1070 -11.50 31.23 20.45
CA ALA A 1070 -11.08 30.93 21.82
C ALA A 1070 -11.58 32.01 22.81
N ARG A 1071 -11.46 33.28 22.43
CA ARG A 1071 -11.92 34.42 23.24
C ARG A 1071 -13.44 34.44 23.39
N ARG A 1072 -14.20 34.26 22.31
CA ARG A 1072 -15.67 34.28 22.32
C ARG A 1072 -16.27 33.11 23.11
N SER A 1073 -15.68 31.92 22.98
CA SER A 1073 -16.16 30.71 23.66
C SER A 1073 -15.63 30.52 25.07
N GLY A 1074 -14.55 31.21 25.46
CA GLY A 1074 -13.81 30.88 26.68
C GLY A 1074 -13.15 29.49 26.65
N ALA A 1075 -13.09 28.84 25.49
CA ALA A 1075 -12.57 27.49 25.29
C ALA A 1075 -11.19 27.50 24.59
N ILE A 1076 -10.46 26.40 24.68
CA ILE A 1076 -9.26 26.19 23.86
C ILE A 1076 -9.71 25.76 22.46
N VAL A 1077 -9.09 26.33 21.43
CA VAL A 1077 -9.38 25.99 20.03
C VAL A 1077 -8.19 25.27 19.43
N VAL A 1078 -8.42 24.03 19.00
CA VAL A 1078 -7.51 23.21 18.21
C VAL A 1078 -7.96 23.28 16.75
N LEU A 1079 -7.50 24.29 16.02
CA LEU A 1079 -7.83 24.47 14.60
C LEU A 1079 -7.04 23.47 13.76
N LYS A 1080 -7.73 22.43 13.27
CA LYS A 1080 -7.16 21.33 12.49
C LYS A 1080 -6.65 21.83 11.12
N GLY A 1081 -5.45 21.40 10.77
CA GLY A 1081 -4.75 21.67 9.51
C GLY A 1081 -3.32 21.11 9.57
N ASP A 1082 -2.54 21.27 8.50
CA ASP A 1082 -1.12 20.88 8.52
C ASP A 1082 -0.35 21.66 9.60
N ASP A 1083 -0.64 22.95 9.75
CA ASP A 1083 -0.25 23.82 10.86
C ASP A 1083 -1.28 23.80 12.01
N THR A 1084 -1.69 22.63 12.50
CA THR A 1084 -2.71 22.58 13.58
C THR A 1084 -2.37 23.57 14.71
N LEU A 1085 -3.29 24.51 14.98
CA LEU A 1085 -3.09 25.61 15.94
C LEU A 1085 -3.85 25.31 17.23
N VAL A 1086 -3.20 25.46 18.37
CA VAL A 1086 -3.81 25.36 19.71
C VAL A 1086 -3.84 26.76 20.33
N CYS A 1087 -5.01 27.39 20.38
CA CYS A 1087 -5.17 28.73 20.95
C CYS A 1087 -5.98 28.67 22.24
N GLU A 1088 -5.47 29.22 23.33
CA GLU A 1088 -6.26 29.41 24.55
C GLU A 1088 -6.79 30.85 24.68
N PRO A 1089 -7.87 31.07 25.46
CA PRO A 1089 -8.42 32.40 25.68
C PRO A 1089 -7.42 33.37 26.35
N GLY A 1090 -6.50 32.84 27.16
CA GLY A 1090 -5.45 33.58 27.87
C GLY A 1090 -4.32 34.10 26.96
N GLY A 1091 -4.35 33.75 25.67
CA GLY A 1091 -3.45 34.31 24.67
C GLY A 1091 -2.26 33.43 24.29
N ARG A 1092 -2.00 32.29 24.97
CA ARG A 1092 -0.98 31.33 24.53
C ARG A 1092 -1.39 30.62 23.24
N VAL A 1093 -0.38 30.30 22.42
CA VAL A 1093 -0.57 29.65 21.13
C VAL A 1093 0.46 28.53 20.94
N GLY A 1094 0.00 27.31 20.70
CA GLY A 1094 0.81 26.20 20.22
C GLY A 1094 0.62 26.03 18.71
N ILE A 1095 1.71 25.79 17.98
CA ILE A 1095 1.69 25.65 16.51
C ILE A 1095 2.32 24.30 16.16
N SER A 1096 1.59 23.41 15.50
CA SER A 1096 2.16 22.16 15.01
C SER A 1096 3.17 22.44 13.90
N ARG A 1097 4.31 21.76 13.93
CA ARG A 1097 5.27 21.75 12.82
C ARG A 1097 4.63 21.25 11.51
N GLY A 1098 3.62 20.38 11.59
CA GLY A 1098 3.06 19.66 10.45
C GLY A 1098 3.93 18.47 10.05
N ASP A 1099 4.13 18.28 8.75
CA ASP A 1099 4.92 17.16 8.18
C ASP A 1099 4.30 15.79 8.50
N ALA A 1100 2.97 15.71 8.48
CA ALA A 1100 2.22 14.47 8.72
C ALA A 1100 1.10 14.29 7.67
N PRO A 1101 1.43 14.17 6.36
CA PRO A 1101 0.45 14.07 5.28
C PRO A 1101 -0.50 12.86 5.45
N ALA A 1102 -0.05 11.81 6.13
CA ALA A 1102 -0.86 10.65 6.50
C ALA A 1102 -2.11 10.98 7.34
N LEU A 1103 -2.14 12.14 8.00
CA LEU A 1103 -3.31 12.58 8.76
C LEU A 1103 -4.42 13.17 7.86
N ALA A 1104 -4.15 13.41 6.57
CA ALA A 1104 -5.10 13.92 5.59
C ALA A 1104 -6.08 12.84 5.07
N THR A 1105 -6.57 11.99 5.97
CA THR A 1105 -7.52 10.90 5.69
C THR A 1105 -8.74 11.01 6.60
N ALA A 1106 -9.86 10.39 6.19
CA ALA A 1106 -11.11 10.48 6.93
C ALA A 1106 -11.01 9.80 8.31
N GLY A 1107 -11.56 10.45 9.34
CA GLY A 1107 -11.66 9.91 10.70
C GLY A 1107 -10.47 10.20 11.62
N THR A 1108 -9.36 10.76 11.12
CA THR A 1108 -8.22 11.17 11.97
C THR A 1108 -8.59 12.29 12.95
N GLY A 1109 -9.55 13.13 12.58
CA GLY A 1109 -10.16 14.10 13.51
C GLY A 1109 -10.78 13.43 14.75
N ASP A 1110 -11.51 12.32 14.56
CA ASP A 1110 -12.10 11.55 15.66
C ASP A 1110 -11.01 10.92 16.53
N VAL A 1111 -9.90 10.49 15.92
CA VAL A 1111 -8.71 9.98 16.64
C VAL A 1111 -8.14 11.06 17.56
N LEU A 1112 -7.89 12.27 17.04
CA LEU A 1112 -7.40 13.40 17.83
C LEU A 1112 -8.34 13.73 18.99
N SER A 1113 -9.66 13.72 18.76
CA SER A 1113 -10.68 13.96 19.78
C SER A 1113 -10.65 12.91 20.90
N GLY A 1114 -10.45 11.64 20.55
CA GLY A 1114 -10.26 10.56 21.52
C GLY A 1114 -8.97 10.71 22.35
N VAL A 1115 -7.85 11.05 21.70
CA VAL A 1115 -6.58 11.33 22.37
C VAL A 1115 -6.71 12.50 23.35
N LEU A 1116 -7.32 13.60 22.94
CA LEU A 1116 -7.61 14.77 23.78
C LEU A 1116 -8.45 14.37 25.01
N GLY A 1117 -9.52 13.61 24.79
CA GLY A 1117 -10.37 13.11 25.87
C GLY A 1117 -9.57 12.30 26.90
N ALA A 1118 -8.66 11.44 26.44
CA ALA A 1118 -7.81 10.64 27.32
C ALA A 1118 -6.84 11.49 28.14
N LEU A 1119 -6.21 12.51 27.55
CA LEU A 1119 -5.27 13.39 28.26
C LEU A 1119 -5.98 14.29 29.28
N LEU A 1120 -7.15 14.83 28.92
CA LEU A 1120 -7.98 15.60 29.85
C LEU A 1120 -8.49 14.74 31.02
N ALA A 1121 -8.91 13.51 30.75
CA ALA A 1121 -9.37 12.59 31.79
C ALA A 1121 -8.27 12.18 32.78
N LYS A 1122 -6.99 12.41 32.43
CA LYS A 1122 -5.82 12.20 33.30
C LYS A 1122 -5.38 13.48 34.02
N ASP A 1123 -6.26 14.47 34.12
CA ASP A 1123 -6.04 15.75 34.80
C ASP A 1123 -4.86 16.57 34.24
N LEU A 1124 -4.50 16.36 32.97
CA LEU A 1124 -3.51 17.22 32.31
C LEU A 1124 -4.13 18.60 32.03
N ALA A 1125 -3.36 19.66 32.28
CA ALA A 1125 -3.83 21.03 32.07
C ALA A 1125 -4.34 21.20 30.63
N PRO A 1126 -5.53 21.79 30.38
CA PRO A 1126 -6.19 21.70 29.08
C PRO A 1126 -5.36 22.16 27.87
N PHE A 1127 -4.56 23.23 28.00
CA PHE A 1127 -3.68 23.69 26.94
C PHE A 1127 -2.53 22.71 26.66
N ASP A 1128 -1.94 22.16 27.72
CA ASP A 1128 -0.85 21.20 27.62
C ASP A 1128 -1.37 19.86 27.08
N ALA A 1129 -2.58 19.45 27.47
CA ALA A 1129 -3.29 18.31 26.91
C ALA A 1129 -3.55 18.49 25.42
N ALA A 1130 -3.96 19.68 24.99
CA ALA A 1130 -4.16 19.97 23.57
C ALA A 1130 -2.85 19.91 22.78
N CYS A 1131 -1.78 20.50 23.28
CA CYS A 1131 -0.48 20.45 22.62
C CYS A 1131 0.09 19.01 22.56
N ALA A 1132 0.01 18.26 23.67
CA ALA A 1132 0.47 16.88 23.72
C ALA A 1132 -0.36 15.95 22.83
N ALA A 1133 -1.68 16.16 22.73
CA ALA A 1133 -2.53 15.39 21.83
C ALA A 1133 -2.18 15.64 20.36
N VAL A 1134 -1.95 16.90 19.98
CA VAL A 1134 -1.52 17.25 18.61
C VAL A 1134 -0.15 16.64 18.29
N ALA A 1135 0.80 16.70 19.22
CA ALA A 1135 2.11 16.06 19.05
C ALA A 1135 1.99 14.54 18.89
N LEU A 1136 1.17 13.90 19.73
CA LEU A 1136 0.98 12.45 19.71
C LEU A 1136 0.31 11.99 18.43
N HIS A 1137 -0.72 12.71 17.99
CA HIS A 1137 -1.46 12.43 16.77
C HIS A 1137 -0.58 12.57 15.52
N ALA A 1138 0.22 13.65 15.44
CA ALA A 1138 1.17 13.86 14.35
C ALA A 1138 2.26 12.77 14.31
N GLU A 1139 2.79 12.38 15.47
CA GLU A 1139 3.81 11.33 15.55
C GLU A 1139 3.26 9.96 15.20
N ALA A 1140 2.05 9.61 15.66
CA ALA A 1140 1.38 8.39 15.27
C ALA A 1140 1.09 8.33 13.76
N GLY A 1141 0.68 9.46 13.16
CA GLY A 1141 0.50 9.56 11.70
C GLY A 1141 1.79 9.34 10.91
N ARG A 1142 2.91 9.92 11.37
CA ARG A 1142 4.23 9.67 10.75
C ARG A 1142 4.67 8.22 10.86
N ARG A 1143 4.48 7.60 12.03
CA ARG A 1143 4.80 6.19 12.25
C ARG A 1143 3.95 5.28 11.37
N ALA A 1144 2.65 5.54 11.28
CA ALA A 1144 1.76 4.78 10.39
C ALA A 1144 2.23 4.87 8.92
N ALA A 1145 2.66 6.06 8.47
CA ALA A 1145 3.23 6.22 7.15
C ALA A 1145 4.52 5.42 6.94
N VAL A 1146 5.40 5.37 7.94
CA VAL A 1146 6.64 4.57 7.87
C VAL A 1146 6.33 3.07 7.83
N VAL A 1147 5.37 2.60 8.62
CA VAL A 1147 4.96 1.18 8.67
C VAL A 1147 4.36 0.73 7.33
N LEU A 1148 3.66 1.62 6.63
CA LEU A 1148 3.00 1.33 5.35
C LEU A 1148 3.81 1.79 4.12
N ASP A 1149 5.08 2.18 4.31
CA ASP A 1149 5.98 2.66 3.25
C ASP A 1149 5.39 3.82 2.42
N GLY A 1150 4.65 4.71 3.08
CA GLY A 1150 4.08 5.92 2.47
C GLY A 1150 2.83 6.44 3.19
N PRO A 1151 2.49 7.73 3.02
CA PRO A 1151 1.32 8.34 3.67
C PRO A 1151 -0.02 8.06 2.98
N ASP A 1152 -0.02 7.70 1.68
CA ASP A 1152 -1.24 7.66 0.86
C ASP A 1152 -2.15 6.46 1.18
N GLY A 1153 -1.57 5.38 1.74
CA GLY A 1153 -2.31 4.19 2.18
C GLY A 1153 -2.84 4.26 3.62
N VAL A 1154 -2.44 5.29 4.39
CA VAL A 1154 -2.76 5.39 5.82
C VAL A 1154 -4.24 5.71 6.02
N ILE A 1155 -4.90 4.91 6.86
CA ILE A 1155 -6.25 5.15 7.36
C ILE A 1155 -6.25 5.43 8.86
N ALA A 1156 -7.36 5.97 9.39
CA ALA A 1156 -7.45 6.37 10.80
C ALA A 1156 -7.17 5.24 11.80
N SER A 1157 -7.47 3.98 11.47
CA SER A 1157 -7.15 2.84 12.33
C SER A 1157 -5.65 2.60 12.47
N ASP A 1158 -4.87 2.85 11.42
CA ASP A 1158 -3.41 2.67 11.46
C ASP A 1158 -2.79 3.72 12.38
N VAL A 1159 -3.29 4.96 12.32
CA VAL A 1159 -2.92 6.03 13.26
C VAL A 1159 -3.25 5.62 14.71
N ILE A 1160 -4.41 5.00 14.95
CA ILE A 1160 -4.79 4.50 16.28
C ILE A 1160 -3.83 3.41 16.76
N ASP A 1161 -3.46 2.48 15.88
CA ASP A 1161 -2.58 1.35 16.23
C ASP A 1161 -1.14 1.80 16.52
N GLU A 1162 -0.70 2.91 15.94
CA GLU A 1162 0.62 3.51 16.19
C GLU A 1162 0.66 4.48 17.39
N LEU A 1163 -0.47 4.85 18.00
CA LEU A 1163 -0.50 5.71 19.21
C LEU A 1163 0.39 5.17 20.35
N PRO A 1164 0.38 3.86 20.70
CA PRO A 1164 1.27 3.34 21.74
C PRO A 1164 2.76 3.42 21.34
N GLY A 1165 3.08 3.23 20.06
CA GLY A 1165 4.44 3.36 19.53
C GLY A 1165 4.94 4.81 19.64
N ALA A 1166 4.08 5.76 19.30
CA ALA A 1166 4.35 7.19 19.43
C ALA A 1166 4.56 7.66 20.88
N LEU A 1167 4.00 6.95 21.88
CA LEU A 1167 4.25 7.20 23.31
C LEU A 1167 5.53 6.54 23.86
N ALA A 1168 6.12 5.60 23.12
CA ALA A 1168 7.27 4.81 23.57
C ALA A 1168 8.63 5.36 23.11
N GLY A 1169 8.63 6.22 22.08
CA GLY A 1169 9.81 6.97 21.62
C GLY A 1169 9.98 8.26 22.40
#